data_AF-A0A3A8TH19-F1
#
_entry.id   AF-A0A3A8TH19-F1
#
_cell.length_a   1.000
_cell.length_b   1.000
_cell.length_c   1.000
_cell.angle_alpha   90.00
_cell.angle_beta   90.00
_cell.angle_gamma   90.00
#
_symmetry.space_group_name_H-M   'P 1'
#
loop_
_entity.id
_entity.type
_entity.pdbx_description
1 polymer ?
#
loop_
_entity_poly.entity_id
_entity_poly.type
_entity_poly.pdbx_seq_one_letter_code
_entity_poly.pdbx_strand_id
1 'polypeptide(L)'
;MDHANEAATDAGDEDAPMAVAVVGLALRFPGAEDARQYWRNLVGGVDSITRLDAAGRERMGLPQGDEWITAAGVLEEAEGFDAAFFGYSAREAEQMDPQHRALLECAWAAMESAGYAPRGQPMRAAVYAGAGFTTYGGRDVAAGLAGALGLSGDFLATRVSYELDLTGPAMTVQTACSTSLVALHLACQSLLAGECDLALAGGVSIRTPQLGAHRKLEGGILAPDGRCRPFDVNATGTAVGNGVGMLVLKRLADAVADRDSIRAIVLGTALNNDGGSKTGFAAPSVQGQAAVIREALSVAGVAPSDVSYVEAHGTATALGDPIEVAALKQVFEGAPPGACGLGAVKSNFGHLDAAAGVAGVIKTVLSMEHRTLPPTLHFTKPHPMLELEGSPFQVVGSARAWEGPLPLRAGVTALGIGGTNAHVVLQEAPALPETDAPRRGEEVLLLSAKTEGALERMTVALAERVQEASGAWLADVAHTLQVGRARFPWRRFVVVRQGEDATALLEGRSSAGADAPPRIRTVFDEGESRGVAFLFPGGGAQRVNMGEAFLREPAFRAAIDTCAELLRGPMGADLRDILFAGPERFDAAARELDRPLWSQPALFVCDWALAQLWLSWGVKPDALLGHSLGEYVAACLAGVFTLEEALGLVVARGRLMEAMPPGGMVSVLAPVAQVSELVGPAVSVAAINGPETCVLSGPLPELEAAEQALTARGIEHKRVRYARAAHSSMMEPYLEGFAREVARVRLRVPSLPVVSSLTGRWLQEREATSPDYWVRHLRHTVRFSDALGCLLESGDRALIEVGPGTTLTALTRQHPARKTQPVLATLPTKGDAPGSALAALGEAWAAGVDVDWEHIRDGERRRRVDLPTYSFDREHYSLDDAAPSPLARDAMAAKAKATGPSKPKAQAPRRGERVAPRDATEQSLVECFQTLFRLDDVGIHDDFFALGGDSLVALRLLAMISERFGKRLALKEMLTAPTVELLARKLGGREEGRSLPAGVALLQQGTRGPPLFFVHAAGGQAVFYRDLARAIDAGRAAYAFESRGLEPDGPLHTSVDEMATAYLEDLRALQPVGPYLLVGASFGGAVVYEMARRLTAEGHAVPLCAMLDTPGPGDIARAQVGGVGFAQEQVFADPEEQRRYVRVWEANMTALRDYAMPRFEGGTLQFFRAATVIEHMPKHVELEWLDSGAVLRVETVPGDHQSMLTGENAEGLGAKLAALLP
;
A
#
# COMPACT_ATOMS: atom_id res chain seq x y z
N MET A 1 -10.49 -5.62 -48.99
CA MET A 1 -10.93 -4.83 -47.83
C MET A 1 -12.10 -5.46 -47.08
N ASP A 2 -12.73 -6.53 -47.58
CA ASP A 2 -13.89 -7.14 -46.91
C ASP A 2 -13.63 -8.46 -46.12
N HIS A 3 -12.39 -8.96 -46.06
CA HIS A 3 -12.06 -10.17 -45.27
C HIS A 3 -11.41 -9.89 -43.90
N ALA A 4 -11.16 -8.61 -43.55
CA ALA A 4 -10.57 -8.23 -42.27
C ALA A 4 -11.62 -7.97 -41.17
N ASN A 5 -12.92 -7.97 -41.52
CA ASN A 5 -14.00 -7.57 -40.61
C ASN A 5 -14.79 -8.77 -40.03
N GLU A 6 -14.63 -9.97 -40.59
CA GLU A 6 -15.28 -11.19 -40.06
C GLU A 6 -14.53 -11.79 -38.86
N ALA A 7 -13.21 -11.56 -38.72
CA ALA A 7 -12.46 -12.11 -37.57
C ALA A 7 -12.61 -11.31 -36.27
N ALA A 8 -13.16 -10.09 -36.32
CA ALA A 8 -13.32 -9.22 -35.15
C ALA A 8 -14.74 -9.25 -34.56
N THR A 9 -15.70 -9.85 -35.26
CA THR A 9 -17.13 -9.91 -34.84
C THR A 9 -17.50 -11.21 -34.13
N ASP A 10 -16.59 -12.18 -34.04
CA ASP A 10 -16.82 -13.48 -33.41
C ASP A 10 -16.45 -13.52 -31.91
N ALA A 11 -15.98 -12.40 -31.34
CA ALA A 11 -15.58 -12.32 -29.93
C ALA A 11 -16.76 -12.17 -28.94
N GLY A 12 -18.00 -12.24 -29.43
CA GLY A 12 -19.23 -12.15 -28.64
C GLY A 12 -20.07 -13.43 -28.63
N ASP A 13 -19.56 -14.55 -29.17
CA ASP A 13 -20.26 -15.84 -29.19
C ASP A 13 -19.98 -16.62 -27.89
N GLU A 14 -20.99 -17.36 -27.40
CA GLU A 14 -20.87 -18.26 -26.23
C GLU A 14 -19.85 -19.41 -26.47
N ASP A 15 -19.27 -19.50 -27.67
CA ASP A 15 -18.28 -20.49 -28.15
C ASP A 15 -16.83 -19.96 -28.20
N ALA A 16 -16.50 -18.82 -27.59
CA ALA A 16 -15.12 -18.31 -27.55
C ALA A 16 -14.16 -19.39 -26.98
N PRO A 17 -13.06 -19.73 -27.68
CA PRO A 17 -12.17 -20.82 -27.25
C PRO A 17 -11.60 -20.54 -25.86
N MET A 18 -11.65 -21.55 -24.98
CA MET A 18 -11.10 -21.54 -23.63
C MET A 18 -9.57 -21.37 -23.66
N ALA A 19 -9.11 -20.13 -23.81
CA ALA A 19 -7.72 -19.77 -24.01
C ALA A 19 -7.23 -18.78 -22.95
N VAL A 20 -5.91 -18.77 -22.72
CA VAL A 20 -5.25 -17.95 -21.71
C VAL A 20 -4.29 -16.98 -22.39
N ALA A 21 -4.40 -15.69 -22.11
CA ALA A 21 -3.48 -14.66 -22.59
C ALA A 21 -2.27 -14.55 -21.68
N VAL A 22 -1.08 -14.44 -22.27
CA VAL A 22 0.12 -13.92 -21.60
C VAL A 22 0.07 -12.39 -21.68
N VAL A 23 -0.13 -11.72 -20.56
CA VAL A 23 -0.30 -10.25 -20.51
C VAL A 23 0.94 -9.53 -19.96
N GLY A 24 1.83 -10.24 -19.28
CA GLY A 24 3.12 -9.71 -18.83
C GLY A 24 4.15 -10.81 -18.61
N LEU A 25 5.41 -10.41 -18.51
CA LEU A 25 6.52 -11.31 -18.20
C LEU A 25 7.70 -10.55 -17.60
N ALA A 26 8.53 -11.26 -16.84
CA ALA A 26 9.83 -10.78 -16.40
C ALA A 26 10.82 -11.95 -16.31
N LEU A 27 12.12 -11.63 -16.35
CA LEU A 27 13.20 -12.61 -16.29
C LEU A 27 14.48 -11.99 -15.76
N ARG A 28 15.37 -12.83 -15.24
CA ARG A 28 16.82 -12.59 -15.16
C ARG A 28 17.52 -13.86 -15.61
N PHE A 29 18.26 -13.78 -16.72
CA PHE A 29 19.00 -14.89 -17.31
C PHE A 29 20.47 -14.51 -17.51
N PRO A 30 21.39 -15.47 -17.73
CA PRO A 30 22.80 -15.16 -17.90
C PRO A 30 23.04 -14.20 -19.08
N GLY A 31 23.69 -13.07 -18.79
CA GLY A 31 23.93 -11.97 -19.73
C GLY A 31 22.71 -11.09 -20.04
N ALA A 32 21.56 -11.31 -19.38
CA ALA A 32 20.33 -10.55 -19.62
C ALA A 32 19.56 -10.26 -18.32
N GLU A 33 19.51 -9.00 -17.94
CA GLU A 33 18.75 -8.55 -16.76
C GLU A 33 17.25 -8.34 -17.04
N ASP A 34 16.87 -8.18 -18.32
CA ASP A 34 15.49 -8.00 -18.75
C ASP A 34 15.20 -8.66 -20.11
N ALA A 35 13.92 -8.66 -20.51
CA ALA A 35 13.46 -9.27 -21.75
C ALA A 35 14.03 -8.61 -23.02
N ARG A 36 14.36 -7.31 -22.99
CA ARG A 36 14.94 -6.59 -24.13
C ARG A 36 16.38 -7.00 -24.36
N GLN A 37 17.19 -7.05 -23.31
CA GLN A 37 18.56 -7.56 -23.38
C GLN A 37 18.57 -9.03 -23.77
N TYR A 38 17.67 -9.82 -23.20
CA TYR A 38 17.50 -11.23 -23.57
C TYR A 38 17.22 -11.40 -25.07
N TRP A 39 16.27 -10.65 -25.62
CA TRP A 39 15.98 -10.69 -27.05
C TRP A 39 17.18 -10.30 -27.93
N ARG A 40 17.88 -9.21 -27.58
CA ARG A 40 19.11 -8.80 -28.28
C ARG A 40 20.16 -9.91 -28.27
N ASN A 41 20.34 -10.58 -27.12
CA ASN A 41 21.29 -11.68 -26.98
C ASN A 41 20.90 -12.91 -27.82
N LEU A 42 19.61 -13.26 -27.84
CA LEU A 42 19.09 -14.38 -28.63
C LEU A 42 19.34 -14.16 -30.12
N VAL A 43 18.92 -13.01 -30.66
CA VAL A 43 19.08 -12.69 -32.10
C VAL A 43 20.56 -12.51 -32.47
N GLY A 44 21.34 -11.88 -31.59
CA GLY A 44 22.79 -11.69 -31.76
C GLY A 44 23.60 -12.98 -31.62
N GLY A 45 22.96 -14.08 -31.19
CA GLY A 45 23.60 -15.38 -31.02
C GLY A 45 24.66 -15.44 -29.91
N VAL A 46 24.38 -14.78 -28.78
CA VAL A 46 25.30 -14.69 -27.64
C VAL A 46 25.32 -16.00 -26.83
N ASP A 47 26.53 -16.53 -26.59
CA ASP A 47 26.83 -17.63 -25.64
C ASP A 47 27.22 -17.03 -24.28
N SER A 48 26.32 -17.11 -23.31
CA SER A 48 26.46 -16.55 -21.97
C SER A 48 27.04 -17.56 -20.95
N ILE A 49 27.61 -18.67 -21.40
CA ILE A 49 28.28 -19.62 -20.50
C ILE A 49 29.62 -19.04 -20.03
N THR A 50 29.76 -18.84 -18.73
CA THR A 50 31.04 -18.49 -18.09
C THR A 50 31.87 -19.73 -17.87
N ARG A 51 33.17 -19.65 -18.15
CA ARG A 51 34.15 -20.76 -18.07
C ARG A 51 35.37 -20.32 -17.28
N LEU A 52 35.87 -21.18 -16.40
CA LEU A 52 37.14 -20.94 -15.71
C LEU A 52 38.28 -21.73 -16.33
N ASP A 53 39.42 -21.07 -16.48
CA ASP A 53 40.70 -21.71 -16.77
C ASP A 53 41.32 -22.32 -15.48
N ALA A 54 42.51 -22.90 -15.58
CA ALA A 54 43.20 -23.47 -14.42
C ALA A 54 43.45 -22.43 -13.32
N ALA A 55 43.88 -21.22 -13.69
CA ALA A 55 44.12 -20.13 -12.74
C ALA A 55 42.82 -19.65 -12.06
N GLY A 56 41.71 -19.57 -12.80
CA GLY A 56 40.38 -19.27 -12.26
C GLY A 56 39.91 -20.33 -11.27
N ARG A 57 40.08 -21.61 -11.60
CA ARG A 57 39.78 -22.72 -10.68
C ARG A 57 40.64 -22.68 -9.43
N GLU A 58 41.93 -22.36 -9.57
CA GLU A 58 42.84 -22.23 -8.43
C GLU A 58 42.40 -21.10 -7.50
N ARG A 59 42.07 -19.92 -8.05
CA ARG A 59 41.55 -18.78 -7.26
C ARG A 59 40.27 -19.11 -6.49
N MET A 60 39.42 -19.97 -7.03
CA MET A 60 38.17 -20.41 -6.38
C MET A 60 38.33 -21.67 -5.50
N GLY A 61 39.55 -22.20 -5.35
CA GLY A 61 39.78 -23.43 -4.57
C GLY A 61 39.11 -24.68 -5.16
N LEU A 62 38.83 -24.68 -6.47
CA LEU A 62 38.16 -25.78 -7.15
C LEU A 62 39.17 -26.87 -7.58
N PRO A 63 38.71 -28.14 -7.72
CA PRO A 63 39.53 -29.24 -8.22
C PRO A 63 40.25 -28.92 -9.54
N GLN A 64 41.54 -29.25 -9.57
CA GLN A 64 42.43 -29.07 -10.72
C GLN A 64 42.51 -30.35 -11.56
N GLY A 65 43.00 -30.22 -12.80
CA GLY A 65 43.14 -31.34 -13.73
C GLY A 65 42.20 -31.24 -14.93
N ASP A 66 42.54 -31.92 -16.01
CA ASP A 66 41.78 -31.89 -17.27
C ASP A 66 40.47 -32.68 -17.18
N GLU A 67 40.30 -33.51 -16.15
CA GLU A 67 39.08 -34.26 -15.87
C GLU A 67 37.97 -33.42 -15.24
N TRP A 68 38.23 -32.16 -14.86
CA TRP A 68 37.24 -31.27 -14.25
C TRP A 68 36.83 -30.14 -15.19
N ILE A 69 35.53 -29.86 -15.25
CA ILE A 69 34.95 -28.76 -16.01
C ILE A 69 34.28 -27.77 -15.05
N THR A 70 34.56 -26.49 -15.25
CA THR A 70 33.92 -25.39 -14.53
C THR A 70 33.31 -24.44 -15.54
N ALA A 71 32.04 -24.69 -15.87
CA ALA A 71 31.28 -23.91 -16.81
C ALA A 71 29.81 -23.84 -16.38
N ALA A 72 29.25 -22.63 -16.32
CA ALA A 72 27.83 -22.43 -16.07
C ALA A 72 27.35 -21.08 -16.64
N GLY A 73 26.06 -20.99 -16.96
CA GLY A 73 25.39 -19.71 -17.14
C GLY A 73 25.21 -19.04 -15.77
N VAL A 74 25.87 -17.91 -15.55
CA VAL A 74 25.86 -17.18 -14.27
C VAL A 74 24.98 -15.93 -14.37
N LEU A 75 24.24 -15.65 -13.31
CA LEU A 75 23.54 -14.39 -13.12
C LEU A 75 24.48 -13.36 -12.51
N GLU A 76 24.43 -12.15 -13.05
CA GLU A 76 24.97 -10.97 -12.41
C GLU A 76 24.13 -10.65 -11.16
N GLU A 77 24.80 -10.27 -10.06
CA GLU A 77 24.16 -9.97 -8.77
C GLU A 77 23.16 -11.04 -8.28
N ALA A 78 23.51 -12.33 -8.38
CA ALA A 78 22.60 -13.41 -7.97
C ALA A 78 22.25 -13.38 -6.47
N GLU A 79 23.16 -12.92 -5.63
CA GLU A 79 22.94 -12.70 -4.18
C GLU A 79 22.45 -11.28 -3.86
N GLY A 80 22.21 -10.46 -4.90
CA GLY A 80 21.68 -9.10 -4.77
C GLY A 80 20.17 -9.09 -4.55
N PHE A 81 19.71 -8.25 -3.61
CA PHE A 81 18.28 -8.08 -3.31
C PHE A 81 18.02 -6.69 -2.71
N ASP A 82 16.86 -6.10 -2.96
CA ASP A 82 16.43 -4.87 -2.29
C ASP A 82 15.56 -5.21 -1.06
N ALA A 83 16.21 -5.53 0.05
CA ALA A 83 15.53 -6.00 1.27
C ALA A 83 14.62 -4.92 1.86
N ALA A 84 15.08 -3.67 1.90
CA ALA A 84 14.34 -2.53 2.42
C ALA A 84 13.05 -2.28 1.62
N PHE A 85 13.09 -2.49 0.29
CA PHE A 85 11.90 -2.39 -0.54
C PHE A 85 10.80 -3.37 -0.11
N PHE A 86 11.15 -4.61 0.19
CA PHE A 86 10.19 -5.62 0.63
C PHE A 86 9.96 -5.64 2.16
N GLY A 87 10.60 -4.74 2.91
CA GLY A 87 10.43 -4.64 4.36
C GLY A 87 11.20 -5.69 5.16
N TYR A 88 12.21 -6.32 4.57
CA TYR A 88 13.12 -7.25 5.24
C TYR A 88 14.32 -6.52 5.84
N SER A 89 14.76 -6.96 7.03
CA SER A 89 16.06 -6.59 7.56
C SER A 89 17.20 -7.28 6.79
N ALA A 90 18.41 -6.70 6.85
CA ALA A 90 19.60 -7.31 6.24
C ALA A 90 19.82 -8.75 6.73
N ARG A 91 19.60 -9.02 8.02
CA ARG A 91 19.74 -10.36 8.61
C ARG A 91 18.73 -11.36 8.08
N GLU A 92 17.49 -10.93 7.80
CA GLU A 92 16.49 -11.80 7.18
C GLU A 92 16.86 -12.08 5.73
N ALA A 93 17.30 -11.06 4.98
CA ALA A 93 17.74 -11.22 3.60
C ALA A 93 18.93 -12.18 3.49
N GLU A 94 19.92 -12.10 4.38
CA GLU A 94 21.06 -13.04 4.48
C GLU A 94 20.61 -14.50 4.70
N GLN A 95 19.48 -14.72 5.39
CA GLN A 95 18.95 -16.07 5.66
C GLN A 95 18.01 -16.60 4.58
N MET A 96 17.56 -15.74 3.67
CA MET A 96 16.70 -16.13 2.56
C MET A 96 17.55 -16.73 1.43
N ASP A 97 17.14 -17.87 0.86
CA ASP A 97 17.76 -18.40 -0.34
C ASP A 97 17.64 -17.34 -1.48
N PRO A 98 18.73 -17.04 -2.23
CA PRO A 98 18.70 -16.17 -3.40
C PRO A 98 17.56 -16.47 -4.39
N GLN A 99 17.11 -17.72 -4.47
CA GLN A 99 15.96 -18.12 -5.27
C GLN A 99 14.65 -17.43 -4.84
N HIS A 100 14.40 -17.28 -3.54
CA HIS A 100 13.23 -16.56 -3.03
C HIS A 100 13.31 -15.07 -3.36
N ARG A 101 14.50 -14.47 -3.18
CA ARG A 101 14.77 -13.05 -3.45
C ARG A 101 14.54 -12.71 -4.92
N ALA A 102 15.16 -13.49 -5.81
CA ALA A 102 15.07 -13.30 -7.25
C ALA A 102 13.66 -13.54 -7.80
N LEU A 103 12.93 -14.55 -7.28
CA LEU A 103 11.55 -14.77 -7.68
C LEU A 103 10.63 -13.63 -7.25
N LEU A 104 10.84 -13.07 -6.06
CA LEU A 104 10.03 -11.98 -5.54
C LEU A 104 10.18 -10.70 -6.38
N GLU A 105 11.42 -10.29 -6.69
CA GLU A 105 11.67 -9.18 -7.62
C GLU A 105 11.10 -9.46 -9.03
N CYS A 106 11.24 -10.70 -9.51
CA CYS A 106 10.75 -11.10 -10.82
C CYS A 106 9.21 -11.09 -10.89
N ALA A 107 8.52 -11.51 -9.83
CA ALA A 107 7.07 -11.44 -9.73
C ALA A 107 6.57 -9.99 -9.73
N TRP A 108 7.23 -9.10 -8.96
CA TRP A 108 6.95 -7.66 -8.98
C TRP A 108 7.07 -7.09 -10.40
N ALA A 109 8.22 -7.34 -11.05
CA ALA A 109 8.49 -6.84 -12.40
C ALA A 109 7.51 -7.41 -13.45
N ALA A 110 7.09 -8.67 -13.32
CA ALA A 110 6.14 -9.28 -14.25
C ALA A 110 4.75 -8.66 -14.16
N MET A 111 4.29 -8.31 -12.95
CA MET A 111 3.04 -7.58 -12.75
C MET A 111 3.10 -6.16 -13.32
N GLU A 112 4.20 -5.44 -13.08
CA GLU A 112 4.37 -4.11 -13.64
C GLU A 112 4.47 -4.13 -15.18
N SER A 113 5.10 -5.14 -15.77
CA SER A 113 5.12 -5.28 -17.24
C SER A 113 3.75 -5.62 -17.83
N ALA A 114 2.86 -6.26 -17.05
CA ALA A 114 1.45 -6.42 -17.39
C ALA A 114 0.60 -5.15 -17.20
N GLY A 115 1.15 -4.10 -16.59
CA GLY A 115 0.41 -2.88 -16.26
C GLY A 115 -0.50 -3.00 -15.04
N TYR A 116 -0.20 -3.90 -14.11
CA TYR A 116 -0.90 -4.04 -12.85
C TYR A 116 -0.01 -3.63 -11.68
N ALA A 117 -0.56 -2.83 -10.76
CA ALA A 117 0.13 -2.47 -9.53
C ALA A 117 0.28 -3.71 -8.63
N PRO A 118 1.49 -4.07 -8.18
CA PRO A 118 1.67 -5.27 -7.34
C PRO A 118 1.17 -5.13 -5.90
N ARG A 119 0.77 -3.92 -5.47
CA ARG A 119 0.23 -3.63 -4.13
C ARG A 119 -0.85 -2.55 -4.23
N GLY A 120 -1.72 -2.48 -3.23
CA GLY A 120 -2.64 -1.36 -3.00
C GLY A 120 -4.12 -1.69 -3.23
N GLN A 121 -4.43 -2.76 -3.95
CA GLN A 121 -5.78 -3.31 -4.06
C GLN A 121 -5.71 -4.84 -4.01
N PRO A 122 -6.47 -5.49 -3.12
CA PRO A 122 -6.51 -6.94 -3.07
C PRO A 122 -6.92 -7.51 -4.43
N MET A 123 -6.10 -8.39 -4.98
CA MET A 123 -6.36 -9.04 -6.26
C MET A 123 -6.52 -10.54 -6.06
N ARG A 124 -7.52 -11.14 -6.71
CA ARG A 124 -7.67 -12.60 -6.80
C ARG A 124 -6.68 -13.20 -7.79
N ALA A 125 -5.39 -12.94 -7.54
CA ALA A 125 -4.29 -13.43 -8.35
C ALA A 125 -3.70 -14.70 -7.74
N ALA A 126 -3.53 -15.74 -8.56
CA ALA A 126 -2.88 -16.98 -8.15
C ALA A 126 -1.37 -16.93 -8.39
N VAL A 127 -0.59 -17.73 -7.66
CA VAL A 127 0.86 -17.88 -7.84
C VAL A 127 1.23 -19.35 -7.94
N TYR A 128 1.74 -19.74 -9.10
CA TYR A 128 2.27 -21.09 -9.37
C TYR A 128 3.74 -20.97 -9.74
N ALA A 129 4.64 -21.47 -8.88
CA ALA A 129 6.08 -21.36 -9.14
C ALA A 129 6.83 -22.57 -8.59
N GLY A 130 8.08 -22.75 -9.00
CA GLY A 130 8.96 -23.73 -8.38
C GLY A 130 10.42 -23.31 -8.43
N ALA A 131 11.20 -23.81 -7.48
CA ALA A 131 12.63 -23.50 -7.34
C ALA A 131 13.49 -24.74 -7.64
N GLY A 132 14.76 -24.56 -7.99
CA GLY A 132 15.74 -25.65 -7.92
C GLY A 132 15.97 -26.07 -6.47
N PHE A 133 16.62 -27.22 -6.26
CA PHE A 133 17.06 -27.59 -4.92
C PHE A 133 17.95 -26.50 -4.34
N THR A 134 17.67 -26.10 -3.09
CA THR A 134 18.52 -25.12 -2.41
C THR A 134 19.94 -25.66 -2.27
N THR A 135 20.89 -24.87 -2.73
CA THR A 135 22.32 -25.05 -2.45
C THR A 135 22.84 -24.01 -1.46
N TYR A 136 21.93 -23.17 -0.93
CA TYR A 136 22.23 -22.07 -0.04
C TYR A 136 22.11 -22.51 1.42
N GLY A 137 23.14 -22.22 2.23
CA GLY A 137 23.12 -22.49 3.68
C GLY A 137 23.54 -23.91 4.12
N GLY A 138 23.91 -24.00 5.40
CA GLY A 138 24.22 -25.24 6.13
C GLY A 138 23.28 -25.45 7.32
N ARG A 139 23.44 -26.55 8.09
CA ARG A 139 22.52 -26.90 9.21
C ARG A 139 22.31 -25.78 10.25
N ASP A 140 23.29 -24.89 10.42
CA ASP A 140 23.20 -23.78 11.38
C ASP A 140 22.39 -22.57 10.86
N VAL A 141 22.21 -22.43 9.54
CA VAL A 141 21.45 -21.32 8.91
C VAL A 141 19.93 -21.57 8.97
N ALA A 142 19.52 -22.84 8.96
CA ALA A 142 18.12 -23.24 9.18
C ALA A 142 17.69 -23.16 10.67
N ALA A 143 18.54 -22.64 11.55
CA ALA A 143 18.24 -22.55 12.98
C ALA A 143 17.22 -21.45 13.29
N GLY A 144 15.98 -21.86 13.56
CA GLY A 144 14.86 -20.95 13.85
C GLY A 144 13.87 -20.89 12.69
N LEU A 145 12.66 -20.42 12.96
CA LEU A 145 11.57 -20.44 11.97
C LEU A 145 11.88 -19.58 10.75
N ALA A 146 12.40 -18.36 10.94
CA ALA A 146 12.71 -17.45 9.83
C ALA A 146 13.72 -18.05 8.84
N GLY A 147 14.83 -18.62 9.34
CA GLY A 147 15.81 -19.32 8.49
C GLY A 147 15.23 -20.57 7.82
N ALA A 148 14.41 -21.35 8.51
CA ALA A 148 13.74 -22.51 7.91
C ALA A 148 12.77 -22.11 6.79
N LEU A 149 12.01 -21.02 6.96
CA LEU A 149 11.11 -20.46 5.94
C LEU A 149 11.86 -19.77 4.80
N GLY A 150 13.06 -19.25 5.06
CA GLY A 150 13.92 -18.57 4.08
C GLY A 150 14.62 -19.54 3.12
N LEU A 151 14.91 -20.77 3.58
CA LEU A 151 15.59 -21.81 2.80
C LEU A 151 14.66 -22.86 2.19
N SER A 152 13.44 -22.99 2.72
CA SER A 152 12.49 -23.98 2.24
C SER A 152 11.78 -23.51 0.97
N GLY A 153 11.93 -24.29 -0.10
CA GLY A 153 11.22 -24.06 -1.35
C GLY A 153 9.70 -24.11 -1.21
N ASP A 154 9.14 -24.76 -0.18
CA ASP A 154 7.69 -24.89 0.01
C ASP A 154 6.98 -23.53 0.09
N PHE A 155 7.65 -22.52 0.68
CA PHE A 155 7.07 -21.20 0.93
C PHE A 155 7.33 -20.18 -0.19
N LEU A 156 7.85 -20.62 -1.33
CA LEU A 156 8.22 -19.75 -2.45
C LEU A 156 7.00 -18.98 -3.00
N ALA A 157 5.93 -19.70 -3.38
CA ALA A 157 4.72 -19.08 -3.94
C ALA A 157 3.90 -18.30 -2.90
N THR A 158 3.82 -18.81 -1.66
CA THR A 158 3.08 -18.14 -0.58
C THR A 158 3.77 -16.85 -0.14
N ARG A 159 5.11 -16.78 -0.21
CA ARG A 159 5.84 -15.55 0.08
C ARG A 159 5.55 -14.48 -0.97
N VAL A 160 5.53 -14.82 -2.26
CA VAL A 160 5.10 -13.87 -3.30
C VAL A 160 3.68 -13.37 -3.06
N SER A 161 2.76 -14.28 -2.71
CA SER A 161 1.36 -13.90 -2.44
C SER A 161 1.24 -12.96 -1.23
N TYR A 162 1.97 -13.25 -0.15
CA TYR A 162 2.02 -12.40 1.04
C TYR A 162 2.59 -11.01 0.73
N GLU A 163 3.72 -10.95 0.03
CA GLU A 163 4.41 -9.69 -0.24
C GLU A 163 3.67 -8.79 -1.25
N LEU A 164 2.85 -9.38 -2.12
CA LEU A 164 2.11 -8.67 -3.17
C LEU A 164 0.60 -8.57 -2.85
N ASP A 165 0.17 -8.95 -1.65
CA ASP A 165 -1.25 -8.93 -1.23
C ASP A 165 -2.20 -9.66 -2.22
N LEU A 166 -1.76 -10.84 -2.67
CA LEU A 166 -2.51 -11.67 -3.63
C LEU A 166 -3.32 -12.74 -2.90
N THR A 167 -4.58 -12.88 -3.28
CA THR A 167 -5.57 -13.70 -2.55
C THR A 167 -6.01 -14.96 -3.29
N GLY A 168 -5.45 -15.24 -4.48
CA GLY A 168 -5.70 -16.49 -5.21
C GLY A 168 -4.85 -17.67 -4.71
N PRO A 169 -5.02 -18.87 -5.31
CA PRO A 169 -4.22 -20.04 -4.97
C PRO A 169 -2.71 -19.80 -5.07
N ALA A 170 -1.94 -20.23 -4.07
CA ALA A 170 -0.48 -20.09 -4.04
C ALA A 170 0.18 -21.46 -3.86
N MET A 171 0.82 -21.99 -4.89
CA MET A 171 1.40 -23.34 -4.88
C MET A 171 2.83 -23.38 -5.42
N THR A 172 3.71 -23.96 -4.60
CA THR A 172 5.05 -24.37 -5.02
C THR A 172 4.98 -25.75 -5.66
N VAL A 173 5.46 -25.89 -6.90
CA VAL A 173 5.41 -27.12 -7.69
C VAL A 173 6.81 -27.65 -7.94
N GLN A 174 6.96 -28.98 -7.99
CA GLN A 174 8.26 -29.59 -8.28
C GLN A 174 8.17 -30.84 -9.16
N THR A 175 8.68 -30.73 -10.38
CA THR A 175 8.78 -31.82 -11.37
C THR A 175 10.12 -31.79 -12.13
N ALA A 176 11.18 -31.32 -11.46
CA ALA A 176 12.52 -31.12 -12.01
C ALA A 176 12.52 -30.19 -13.24
N CYS A 177 13.11 -30.61 -14.36
CA CYS A 177 13.27 -29.75 -15.53
C CYS A 177 11.95 -29.27 -16.19
N SER A 178 10.80 -29.89 -15.86
CA SER A 178 9.48 -29.49 -16.36
C SER A 178 8.71 -28.56 -15.41
N THR A 179 9.26 -28.24 -14.23
CA THR A 179 8.57 -27.52 -13.14
C THR A 179 7.84 -26.26 -13.59
N SER A 180 8.50 -25.35 -14.32
CA SER A 180 7.85 -24.11 -14.76
C SER A 180 6.74 -24.29 -15.80
N LEU A 181 6.77 -25.35 -16.63
CA LEU A 181 5.65 -25.64 -17.54
C LEU A 181 4.48 -26.33 -16.83
N VAL A 182 4.76 -27.12 -15.78
CA VAL A 182 3.71 -27.65 -14.91
C VAL A 182 3.04 -26.50 -14.13
N ALA A 183 3.82 -25.56 -13.63
CA ALA A 183 3.30 -24.34 -13.00
C ALA A 183 2.41 -23.53 -13.96
N LEU A 184 2.85 -23.34 -15.21
CA LEU A 184 2.03 -22.72 -16.26
C LEU A 184 0.74 -23.49 -16.55
N HIS A 185 0.80 -24.82 -16.66
CA HIS A 185 -0.40 -25.65 -16.85
C HIS A 185 -1.41 -25.43 -15.71
N LEU A 186 -0.96 -25.51 -14.45
CA LEU A 186 -1.85 -25.32 -13.29
C LEU A 186 -2.43 -23.90 -13.22
N ALA A 187 -1.64 -22.88 -13.54
CA ALA A 187 -2.12 -21.50 -13.64
C ALA A 187 -3.21 -21.34 -14.71
N CYS A 188 -3.02 -21.95 -15.89
CA CYS A 188 -4.04 -21.97 -16.93
C CYS A 188 -5.31 -22.70 -16.45
N GLN A 189 -5.19 -23.85 -15.81
CA GLN A 189 -6.35 -24.59 -15.30
C GLN A 189 -7.12 -23.77 -14.25
N SER A 190 -6.42 -23.11 -13.33
CA SER A 190 -7.02 -22.29 -12.26
C SER A 190 -7.80 -21.09 -12.82
N LEU A 191 -7.25 -20.42 -13.84
CA LEU A 191 -7.94 -19.35 -14.58
C LEU A 191 -9.18 -19.86 -15.29
N LEU A 192 -9.08 -20.97 -16.02
CA LEU A 192 -10.20 -21.57 -16.76
C LEU A 192 -11.29 -22.11 -15.82
N ALA A 193 -10.93 -22.52 -14.61
CA ALA A 193 -11.85 -22.97 -13.57
C ALA A 193 -12.50 -21.81 -12.78
N GLY A 194 -12.06 -20.56 -12.97
CA GLY A 194 -12.59 -19.38 -12.27
C GLY A 194 -12.10 -19.23 -10.82
N GLU A 195 -11.06 -19.97 -10.42
CA GLU A 195 -10.47 -19.90 -9.09
C GLU A 195 -9.72 -18.56 -8.86
N CYS A 196 -9.19 -17.99 -9.94
CA CYS A 196 -8.54 -16.68 -9.98
C CYS A 196 -8.91 -15.90 -11.25
N ASP A 197 -8.62 -14.60 -11.24
CA ASP A 197 -8.84 -13.68 -12.37
C ASP A 197 -7.53 -13.28 -13.06
N LEU A 198 -6.41 -13.49 -12.35
CA LEU A 198 -5.04 -13.30 -12.82
C LEU A 198 -4.17 -14.43 -12.25
N ALA A 199 -3.12 -14.84 -12.93
CA ALA A 199 -2.21 -15.86 -12.42
C ALA A 199 -0.75 -15.56 -12.78
N LEU A 200 0.14 -15.72 -11.81
CA LEU A 200 1.58 -15.73 -12.01
C LEU A 200 2.06 -17.17 -12.17
N ALA A 201 2.86 -17.43 -13.21
CA ALA A 201 3.42 -18.75 -13.48
C ALA A 201 4.91 -18.68 -13.85
N GLY A 202 5.76 -19.45 -13.16
CA GLY A 202 7.19 -19.35 -13.42
C GLY A 202 8.06 -20.37 -12.70
N GLY A 203 9.36 -20.06 -12.64
CA GLY A 203 10.33 -20.85 -11.91
C GLY A 203 11.67 -20.16 -11.76
N VAL A 204 12.45 -20.62 -10.79
CA VAL A 204 13.78 -20.12 -10.45
C VAL A 204 14.76 -21.26 -10.25
N SER A 205 16.01 -21.08 -10.62
CA SER A 205 17.11 -21.98 -10.29
C SER A 205 18.37 -21.15 -10.11
N ILE A 206 18.85 -21.03 -8.88
CA ILE A 206 20.10 -20.32 -8.56
C ILE A 206 20.93 -21.22 -7.65
N ARG A 207 22.18 -21.45 -8.03
CA ARG A 207 23.16 -22.20 -7.23
C ARG A 207 24.06 -21.25 -6.47
N THR A 208 24.48 -21.65 -5.28
CA THR A 208 25.45 -20.93 -4.45
C THR A 208 26.52 -21.90 -3.97
N PRO A 209 27.78 -21.75 -4.41
CA PRO A 209 28.24 -20.84 -5.47
C PRO A 209 27.67 -21.21 -6.85
N GLN A 210 27.49 -20.20 -7.73
CA GLN A 210 26.92 -20.40 -9.07
C GLN A 210 27.81 -21.25 -10.00
N LEU A 211 29.14 -21.13 -9.83
CA LEU A 211 30.13 -21.89 -10.58
C LEU A 211 30.69 -23.02 -9.70
N GLY A 212 30.49 -24.26 -10.14
CA GLY A 212 31.06 -25.46 -9.54
C GLY A 212 31.87 -26.27 -10.54
N ALA A 213 32.85 -27.04 -10.05
CA ALA A 213 33.56 -28.02 -10.86
C ALA A 213 32.80 -29.36 -10.86
N HIS A 214 32.58 -29.92 -12.04
CA HIS A 214 32.07 -31.28 -12.19
C HIS A 214 33.07 -32.14 -12.95
N ARG A 215 33.12 -33.43 -12.62
CA ARG A 215 34.02 -34.37 -13.28
C ARG A 215 33.45 -34.76 -14.65
N LYS A 216 34.31 -34.83 -15.67
CA LYS A 216 33.99 -35.43 -16.95
C LYS A 216 33.56 -36.88 -16.73
N LEU A 217 32.36 -37.20 -17.16
CA LEU A 217 31.81 -38.54 -17.12
C LEU A 217 31.32 -38.88 -18.52
N GLU A 218 31.91 -39.91 -19.13
CA GLU A 218 31.46 -40.42 -20.42
C GLU A 218 30.01 -40.92 -20.30
N GLY A 219 29.15 -40.47 -21.21
CA GLY A 219 27.70 -40.77 -21.16
C GLY A 219 26.93 -40.07 -20.03
N GLY A 220 27.54 -39.10 -19.32
CA GLY A 220 26.86 -38.29 -18.33
C GLY A 220 25.89 -37.26 -18.93
N ILE A 221 25.07 -36.63 -18.06
CA ILE A 221 24.11 -35.58 -18.47
C ILE A 221 24.84 -34.27 -18.79
N LEU A 222 25.93 -33.96 -18.08
CA LEU A 222 26.70 -32.73 -18.27
C LEU A 222 27.74 -32.91 -19.38
N ALA A 223 27.82 -31.92 -20.26
CA ALA A 223 28.77 -31.91 -21.36
C ALA A 223 30.21 -31.88 -20.83
N PRO A 224 31.12 -32.75 -21.33
CA PRO A 224 32.51 -32.80 -20.89
C PRO A 224 33.32 -31.58 -21.30
N ASP A 225 32.74 -30.63 -22.02
CA ASP A 225 33.33 -29.33 -22.31
C ASP A 225 32.41 -28.18 -21.87
N GLY A 226 31.34 -28.44 -21.13
CA GLY A 226 30.43 -27.41 -20.61
C GLY A 226 29.64 -26.64 -21.67
N ARG A 227 29.46 -27.17 -22.88
CA ARG A 227 28.65 -26.56 -23.96
C ARG A 227 27.46 -27.45 -24.29
N CYS A 228 26.26 -26.87 -24.27
CA CYS A 228 25.06 -27.53 -24.76
C CYS A 228 24.95 -27.32 -26.28
N ARG A 229 24.95 -28.39 -27.07
CA ARG A 229 24.88 -28.34 -28.55
C ARG A 229 23.66 -29.10 -29.09
N PRO A 230 22.45 -28.58 -28.88
CA PRO A 230 21.25 -29.31 -29.24
C PRO A 230 21.25 -29.67 -30.72
N PHE A 231 20.95 -30.93 -31.01
CA PHE A 231 20.79 -31.50 -32.35
C PHE A 231 22.06 -31.61 -33.21
N ASP A 232 23.21 -31.10 -32.74
CA ASP A 232 24.47 -31.15 -33.48
C ASP A 232 25.11 -32.55 -33.42
N VAL A 233 25.87 -32.91 -34.45
CA VAL A 233 26.66 -34.15 -34.48
C VAL A 233 27.61 -34.30 -33.28
N ASN A 234 28.01 -33.19 -32.64
CA ASN A 234 28.88 -33.18 -31.46
C ASN A 234 28.11 -32.99 -30.13
N ALA A 235 26.80 -33.27 -30.10
CA ALA A 235 25.99 -33.26 -28.89
C ALA A 235 26.48 -34.30 -27.88
N THR A 236 26.92 -33.85 -26.70
CA THR A 236 27.58 -34.70 -25.67
C THR A 236 27.06 -34.47 -24.25
N GLY A 237 26.01 -33.67 -24.09
CA GLY A 237 25.41 -33.31 -22.81
C GLY A 237 25.03 -31.84 -22.73
N THR A 238 24.46 -31.45 -21.59
CA THR A 238 24.01 -30.08 -21.32
C THR A 238 25.04 -29.27 -20.51
N ALA A 239 24.82 -27.97 -20.39
CA ALA A 239 25.57 -27.08 -19.49
C ALA A 239 24.68 -26.67 -18.32
N VAL A 240 25.26 -26.39 -17.15
CA VAL A 240 24.52 -25.85 -16.01
C VAL A 240 24.17 -24.39 -16.27
N GLY A 241 22.98 -23.94 -15.88
CA GLY A 241 22.63 -22.52 -15.88
C GLY A 241 21.83 -22.11 -14.66
N ASN A 242 21.81 -20.81 -14.40
CA ASN A 242 21.07 -20.15 -13.32
C ASN A 242 20.12 -19.10 -13.91
N GLY A 243 18.92 -18.94 -13.37
CA GLY A 243 17.95 -18.01 -13.91
C GLY A 243 16.59 -18.03 -13.23
N VAL A 244 15.82 -16.98 -13.45
CA VAL A 244 14.43 -16.84 -13.00
C VAL A 244 13.58 -16.28 -14.13
N GLY A 245 12.35 -16.78 -14.26
CA GLY A 245 11.36 -16.25 -15.18
C GLY A 245 9.95 -16.38 -14.62
N MET A 246 9.12 -15.38 -14.92
CA MET A 246 7.72 -15.30 -14.48
C MET A 246 6.85 -14.77 -15.61
N LEU A 247 5.65 -15.33 -15.74
CA LEU A 247 4.59 -14.91 -16.66
C LEU A 247 3.40 -14.41 -15.86
N VAL A 248 2.66 -13.43 -16.40
CA VAL A 248 1.35 -13.00 -15.91
C VAL A 248 0.30 -13.41 -16.94
N LEU A 249 -0.73 -14.08 -16.46
CA LEU A 249 -1.73 -14.78 -17.26
C LEU A 249 -3.13 -14.32 -16.88
N LYS A 250 -4.02 -14.26 -17.87
CA LYS A 250 -5.45 -14.03 -17.70
C LYS A 250 -6.24 -14.87 -18.69
N ARG A 251 -7.52 -15.10 -18.42
CA ARG A 251 -8.42 -15.61 -19.48
C ARG A 251 -8.39 -14.64 -20.65
N LEU A 252 -8.37 -15.15 -21.88
CA LEU A 252 -8.25 -14.30 -23.07
C LEU A 252 -9.39 -13.26 -23.14
N ALA A 253 -10.62 -13.67 -22.81
CA ALA A 253 -11.78 -12.79 -22.77
C ALA A 253 -11.57 -11.62 -21.80
N ASP A 254 -11.08 -11.88 -20.60
CA ASP A 254 -10.83 -10.85 -19.58
C ASP A 254 -9.68 -9.93 -19.97
N ALA A 255 -8.62 -10.47 -20.59
CA ALA A 255 -7.51 -9.67 -21.09
C ALA A 255 -7.96 -8.69 -22.19
N VAL A 256 -8.88 -9.11 -23.05
CA VAL A 256 -9.49 -8.24 -24.07
C VAL A 256 -10.42 -7.21 -23.43
N ALA A 257 -11.24 -7.62 -22.47
CA ALA A 257 -12.16 -6.73 -21.76
C ALA A 257 -11.41 -5.62 -21.00
N ASP A 258 -10.33 -5.99 -20.31
CA ASP A 258 -9.51 -5.07 -19.53
C ASP A 258 -8.45 -4.34 -20.38
N ARG A 259 -8.41 -4.64 -21.68
CA ARG A 259 -7.51 -4.03 -22.68
C ARG A 259 -6.04 -4.13 -22.31
N ASP A 260 -5.67 -5.32 -21.87
CA ASP A 260 -4.28 -5.66 -21.60
C ASP A 260 -3.48 -5.76 -22.90
N SER A 261 -2.16 -5.56 -22.78
CA SER A 261 -1.24 -5.89 -23.85
C SER A 261 -1.07 -7.41 -23.93
N ILE A 262 -1.85 -8.06 -24.80
CA ILE A 262 -1.72 -9.50 -25.04
C ILE A 262 -0.44 -9.77 -25.83
N ARG A 263 0.49 -10.50 -25.23
CA ARG A 263 1.82 -10.81 -25.78
C ARG A 263 1.83 -12.12 -26.57
N ALA A 264 1.07 -13.11 -26.11
CA ALA A 264 0.78 -14.36 -26.80
C ALA A 264 -0.47 -15.02 -26.19
N ILE A 265 -0.98 -16.06 -26.85
CA ILE A 265 -2.09 -16.88 -26.36
C ILE A 265 -1.57 -18.30 -26.09
N VAL A 266 -1.87 -18.83 -24.91
CA VAL A 266 -1.77 -20.26 -24.59
C VAL A 266 -3.09 -20.91 -25.01
N LEU A 267 -3.05 -21.70 -26.09
CA LEU A 267 -4.23 -22.41 -26.62
C LEU A 267 -4.48 -23.73 -25.90
N GLY A 268 -3.40 -24.41 -25.51
CA GLY A 268 -3.50 -25.72 -24.87
C GLY A 268 -2.22 -26.10 -24.16
N THR A 269 -2.39 -26.85 -23.08
CA THR A 269 -1.29 -27.42 -22.29
C THR A 269 -1.64 -28.85 -21.93
N ALA A 270 -0.65 -29.74 -21.90
CA ALA A 270 -0.84 -31.10 -21.42
C ALA A 270 0.36 -31.57 -20.60
N LEU A 271 0.08 -32.46 -19.66
CA LEU A 271 1.05 -33.09 -18.77
C LEU A 271 0.85 -34.60 -18.79
N ASN A 272 1.93 -35.39 -18.76
CA ASN A 272 1.84 -36.83 -18.51
C ASN A 272 3.08 -37.36 -17.78
N ASN A 273 3.17 -38.69 -17.61
CA ASN A 273 4.36 -39.36 -17.11
C ASN A 273 4.77 -40.56 -17.98
N ASP A 274 6.07 -40.74 -18.18
CA ASP A 274 6.64 -41.84 -18.96
C ASP A 274 6.36 -43.25 -18.38
N GLY A 275 6.04 -43.35 -17.09
CA GLY A 275 5.74 -44.62 -16.44
C GLY A 275 6.91 -45.62 -16.45
N GLY A 276 6.59 -46.92 -16.42
CA GLY A 276 7.58 -48.01 -16.31
C GLY A 276 8.10 -48.59 -17.62
N SER A 277 7.65 -48.10 -18.78
CA SER A 277 8.01 -48.63 -20.10
C SER A 277 9.37 -48.16 -20.62
N LYS A 278 9.99 -47.17 -19.95
CA LYS A 278 11.34 -46.67 -20.22
C LYS A 278 12.43 -47.58 -19.63
N THR A 279 13.63 -47.52 -20.22
CA THR A 279 14.77 -48.39 -19.88
C THR A 279 15.40 -48.13 -18.51
N GLY A 280 15.02 -47.05 -17.83
CA GLY A 280 15.46 -46.72 -16.47
C GLY A 280 14.78 -45.45 -15.95
N PHE A 281 14.90 -45.16 -14.65
CA PHE A 281 14.21 -44.02 -14.00
C PHE A 281 14.45 -42.67 -14.70
N ALA A 282 15.70 -42.41 -15.09
CA ALA A 282 16.13 -41.17 -15.75
C ALA A 282 16.05 -41.22 -17.28
N ALA A 283 15.68 -42.35 -17.88
CA ALA A 283 15.60 -42.47 -19.34
C ALA A 283 14.31 -41.79 -19.86
N PRO A 284 14.36 -41.06 -20.99
CA PRO A 284 13.15 -40.50 -21.59
C PRO A 284 12.37 -41.55 -22.41
N SER A 285 11.08 -41.28 -22.71
CA SER A 285 10.23 -42.14 -23.55
C SER A 285 9.70 -41.43 -24.80
N VAL A 286 9.95 -42.00 -25.98
CA VAL A 286 9.36 -41.52 -27.25
C VAL A 286 7.83 -41.52 -27.17
N GLN A 287 7.24 -42.59 -26.60
CA GLN A 287 5.79 -42.74 -26.51
C GLN A 287 5.16 -41.71 -25.56
N GLY A 288 5.79 -41.47 -24.40
CA GLY A 288 5.33 -40.48 -23.43
C GLY A 288 5.37 -39.06 -23.99
N GLN A 289 6.48 -38.71 -24.66
CA GLN A 289 6.63 -37.41 -25.31
C GLN A 289 5.64 -37.21 -26.46
N ALA A 290 5.48 -38.21 -27.35
CA ALA A 290 4.52 -38.11 -28.45
C ALA A 290 3.08 -38.02 -27.92
N ALA A 291 2.75 -38.69 -26.82
CA ALA A 291 1.43 -38.62 -26.20
C ALA A 291 1.13 -37.21 -25.64
N VAL A 292 2.05 -36.61 -24.87
CA VAL A 292 1.81 -35.26 -24.30
C VAL A 292 1.70 -34.19 -25.39
N ILE A 293 2.48 -34.30 -26.47
CA ILE A 293 2.42 -33.35 -27.59
C ILE A 293 1.08 -33.48 -28.32
N ARG A 294 0.62 -34.71 -28.62
CA ARG A 294 -0.70 -34.94 -29.24
C ARG A 294 -1.84 -34.42 -28.36
N GLU A 295 -1.75 -34.64 -27.06
CA GLU A 295 -2.77 -34.19 -26.11
C GLU A 295 -2.83 -32.66 -26.06
N ALA A 296 -1.69 -31.97 -25.95
CA ALA A 296 -1.65 -30.51 -25.96
C ALA A 296 -2.20 -29.92 -27.27
N LEU A 297 -1.88 -30.51 -28.42
CA LEU A 297 -2.43 -30.12 -29.72
C LEU A 297 -3.94 -30.37 -29.80
N SER A 298 -4.42 -31.50 -29.26
CA SER A 298 -5.84 -31.83 -29.20
C SER A 298 -6.61 -30.86 -28.30
N VAL A 299 -6.06 -30.53 -27.12
CA VAL A 299 -6.65 -29.53 -26.21
C VAL A 299 -6.69 -28.16 -26.88
N ALA A 300 -5.64 -27.79 -27.62
CA ALA A 300 -5.57 -26.54 -28.37
C ALA A 300 -6.49 -26.49 -29.60
N GLY A 301 -7.02 -27.63 -30.07
CA GLY A 301 -7.73 -27.72 -31.34
C GLY A 301 -6.85 -27.41 -32.56
N VAL A 302 -5.54 -27.66 -32.48
CA VAL A 302 -4.55 -27.30 -33.50
C VAL A 302 -4.02 -28.55 -34.22
N ALA A 303 -4.00 -28.52 -35.54
CA ALA A 303 -3.38 -29.59 -36.32
C ALA A 303 -1.83 -29.49 -36.23
N PRO A 304 -1.09 -30.61 -36.22
CA PRO A 304 0.38 -30.58 -36.21
C PRO A 304 0.98 -29.74 -37.36
N SER A 305 0.35 -29.74 -38.53
CA SER A 305 0.78 -28.95 -39.70
C SER A 305 0.69 -27.43 -39.52
N ASP A 306 -0.10 -26.97 -38.55
CA ASP A 306 -0.29 -25.54 -38.28
C ASP A 306 0.79 -24.98 -37.32
N VAL A 307 1.56 -25.86 -36.67
CA VAL A 307 2.68 -25.48 -35.82
C VAL A 307 3.95 -25.39 -36.67
N SER A 308 4.51 -24.18 -36.75
CA SER A 308 5.70 -23.89 -37.58
C SER A 308 6.99 -23.72 -36.79
N TYR A 309 6.93 -23.82 -35.46
CA TYR A 309 8.10 -23.80 -34.60
C TYR A 309 7.93 -24.69 -33.38
N VAL A 310 8.99 -25.38 -32.98
CA VAL A 310 9.06 -26.06 -31.69
C VAL A 310 10.32 -25.61 -30.95
N GLU A 311 10.10 -24.99 -29.79
CA GLU A 311 11.12 -24.81 -28.77
C GLU A 311 11.18 -26.09 -27.94
N ALA A 312 12.17 -26.91 -28.26
CA ALA A 312 12.36 -28.22 -27.69
C ALA A 312 12.93 -28.16 -26.27
N HIS A 313 12.85 -29.28 -25.57
CA HIS A 313 13.61 -29.50 -24.36
C HIS A 313 15.12 -29.51 -24.66
N GLY A 314 15.56 -30.18 -25.73
CA GLY A 314 16.86 -29.98 -26.39
C GLY A 314 18.05 -29.87 -25.45
N THR A 315 18.35 -30.94 -24.71
CA THR A 315 19.44 -30.94 -23.72
C THR A 315 20.81 -31.26 -24.32
N ALA A 316 20.88 -31.56 -25.62
CA ALA A 316 22.10 -31.99 -26.29
C ALA A 316 22.67 -33.30 -25.75
N THR A 317 21.84 -34.13 -25.13
CA THR A 317 22.27 -35.45 -24.65
C THR A 317 22.20 -36.47 -25.79
N ALA A 318 23.18 -37.38 -25.85
CA ALA A 318 23.29 -38.35 -26.95
C ALA A 318 22.05 -39.25 -27.14
N LEU A 319 21.31 -39.50 -26.05
CA LEU A 319 20.04 -40.24 -26.09
C LEU A 319 18.80 -39.32 -26.15
N GLY A 320 18.82 -38.17 -25.47
CA GLY A 320 17.63 -37.33 -25.33
C GLY A 320 17.21 -36.67 -26.64
N ASP A 321 18.14 -36.07 -27.38
CA ASP A 321 17.81 -35.35 -28.61
C ASP A 321 17.21 -36.29 -29.70
N PRO A 322 17.76 -37.50 -29.97
CA PRO A 322 17.12 -38.45 -30.87
C PRO A 322 15.72 -38.90 -30.42
N ILE A 323 15.52 -39.10 -29.11
CA ILE A 323 14.22 -39.52 -28.57
C ILE A 323 13.18 -38.42 -28.75
N GLU A 324 13.56 -37.16 -28.50
CA GLU A 324 12.69 -36.00 -28.66
C GLU A 324 12.31 -35.75 -30.12
N VAL A 325 13.29 -35.79 -31.03
CA VAL A 325 13.02 -35.64 -32.47
C VAL A 325 12.19 -36.81 -33.01
N ALA A 326 12.42 -38.03 -32.55
CA ALA A 326 11.60 -39.18 -32.93
C ALA A 326 10.13 -39.01 -32.49
N ALA A 327 9.90 -38.52 -31.27
CA ALA A 327 8.56 -38.24 -30.76
C ALA A 327 7.86 -37.16 -31.59
N LEU A 328 8.56 -36.05 -31.88
CA LEU A 328 8.07 -34.97 -32.73
C LEU A 328 7.71 -35.46 -34.14
N LYS A 329 8.59 -36.26 -34.78
CA LYS A 329 8.30 -36.85 -36.12
C LYS A 329 7.05 -37.74 -36.12
N GLN A 330 6.79 -38.48 -35.04
CA GLN A 330 5.56 -39.28 -34.92
C GLN A 330 4.29 -38.43 -34.82
N VAL A 331 4.36 -37.25 -34.21
CA VAL A 331 3.19 -36.38 -34.06
C VAL A 331 2.93 -35.55 -35.31
N PHE A 332 3.99 -35.12 -35.97
CA PHE A 332 3.94 -34.26 -37.16
C PHE A 332 3.97 -35.06 -38.47
N GLU A 333 3.58 -36.34 -38.43
CA GLU A 333 3.49 -37.17 -39.62
C GLU A 333 2.54 -36.53 -40.66
N GLY A 334 3.01 -36.41 -41.90
CA GLY A 334 2.26 -35.75 -42.98
C GLY A 334 2.46 -34.23 -43.10
N ALA A 335 3.16 -33.57 -42.16
CA ALA A 335 3.55 -32.18 -42.34
C ALA A 335 4.64 -32.04 -43.43
N PRO A 336 4.66 -30.92 -44.20
CA PRO A 336 5.63 -30.76 -45.28
C PRO A 336 7.09 -30.76 -44.78
N PRO A 337 8.05 -31.30 -45.55
CA PRO A 337 9.46 -31.29 -45.16
C PRO A 337 9.97 -29.88 -44.89
N GLY A 338 10.66 -29.69 -43.76
CA GLY A 338 11.19 -28.38 -43.34
C GLY A 338 10.16 -27.31 -42.96
N ALA A 339 8.87 -27.66 -42.84
CA ALA A 339 7.82 -26.71 -42.48
C ALA A 339 7.91 -26.17 -41.04
N CYS A 340 8.56 -26.92 -40.14
CA CYS A 340 8.67 -26.56 -38.72
C CYS A 340 10.12 -26.28 -38.33
N GLY A 341 10.39 -25.08 -37.83
CA GLY A 341 11.67 -24.77 -37.18
C GLY A 341 11.81 -25.54 -35.86
N LEU A 342 13.02 -26.02 -35.58
CA LEU A 342 13.38 -26.66 -34.31
C LEU A 342 14.44 -25.82 -33.62
N GLY A 343 14.19 -25.45 -32.36
CA GLY A 343 15.09 -24.63 -31.56
C GLY A 343 15.28 -25.16 -30.14
N ALA A 344 16.37 -24.75 -29.49
CA ALA A 344 16.58 -25.01 -28.07
C ALA A 344 17.43 -23.91 -27.43
N VAL A 345 16.85 -23.15 -26.51
CA VAL A 345 17.45 -22.00 -25.85
C VAL A 345 18.64 -22.36 -24.94
N LYS A 346 18.71 -23.62 -24.51
CA LYS A 346 19.80 -24.12 -23.65
C LYS A 346 21.18 -23.97 -24.29
N SER A 347 21.26 -23.80 -25.61
CA SER A 347 22.51 -23.48 -26.30
C SER A 347 23.09 -22.12 -25.93
N ASN A 348 22.28 -21.16 -25.45
CA ASN A 348 22.72 -19.80 -25.14
C ASN A 348 23.30 -19.67 -23.73
N PHE A 349 22.72 -20.34 -22.73
CA PHE A 349 23.10 -20.14 -21.33
C PHE A 349 22.96 -21.39 -20.46
N GLY A 350 22.83 -22.57 -21.08
CA GLY A 350 22.70 -23.84 -20.39
C GLY A 350 21.29 -24.11 -19.88
N HIS A 351 21.16 -25.16 -19.08
CA HIS A 351 19.89 -25.64 -18.55
C HIS A 351 19.59 -25.00 -17.20
N LEU A 352 18.52 -24.19 -17.16
CA LEU A 352 18.06 -23.47 -15.98
C LEU A 352 17.19 -24.31 -15.01
N ASP A 353 17.37 -25.63 -15.01
CA ASP A 353 16.57 -26.57 -14.19
C ASP A 353 15.06 -26.24 -14.14
N ALA A 354 14.52 -25.89 -12.97
CA ALA A 354 13.11 -25.55 -12.77
C ALA A 354 12.61 -24.36 -13.63
N ALA A 355 13.49 -23.43 -14.00
CA ALA A 355 13.17 -22.27 -14.84
C ALA A 355 13.33 -22.53 -16.36
N ALA A 356 13.73 -23.74 -16.77
CA ALA A 356 14.03 -24.03 -18.17
C ALA A 356 12.81 -23.95 -19.10
N GLY A 357 11.64 -24.36 -18.61
CA GLY A 357 10.39 -24.30 -19.37
C GLY A 357 9.96 -22.88 -19.69
N VAL A 358 9.87 -22.04 -18.66
CA VAL A 358 9.49 -20.62 -18.81
C VAL A 358 10.49 -19.84 -19.69
N ALA A 359 11.79 -20.16 -19.65
CA ALA A 359 12.76 -19.55 -20.56
C ALA A 359 12.47 -19.84 -22.04
N GLY A 360 12.04 -21.07 -22.35
CA GLY A 360 11.59 -21.46 -23.69
C GLY A 360 10.28 -20.77 -24.10
N VAL A 361 9.33 -20.65 -23.18
CA VAL A 361 8.08 -19.90 -23.41
C VAL A 361 8.39 -18.43 -23.73
N ILE A 362 9.17 -17.75 -22.89
CA ILE A 362 9.52 -16.33 -23.08
C ILE A 362 10.26 -16.12 -24.41
N LYS A 363 11.22 -16.98 -24.77
CA LYS A 363 11.88 -16.94 -26.10
C LYS A 363 10.85 -17.01 -27.22
N THR A 364 9.89 -17.92 -27.11
CA THR A 364 8.87 -18.16 -28.13
C THR A 364 7.91 -16.98 -28.25
N VAL A 365 7.47 -16.41 -27.12
CA VAL A 365 6.64 -15.18 -27.09
C VAL A 365 7.37 -14.02 -27.77
N LEU A 366 8.63 -13.76 -27.42
CA LEU A 366 9.43 -12.70 -28.06
C LEU A 366 9.64 -12.97 -29.57
N SER A 367 9.82 -14.23 -29.95
CA SER A 367 9.94 -14.62 -31.35
C SER A 367 8.67 -14.33 -32.15
N MET A 368 7.48 -14.50 -31.56
CA MET A 368 6.20 -14.17 -32.18
C MET A 368 6.04 -12.66 -32.39
N GLU A 369 6.36 -11.86 -31.37
CA GLU A 369 6.23 -10.40 -31.44
C GLU A 369 7.15 -9.76 -32.47
N HIS A 370 8.40 -10.23 -32.52
CA HIS A 370 9.38 -9.77 -33.47
C HIS A 370 9.31 -10.53 -34.80
N ARG A 371 8.39 -11.49 -34.95
CA ARG A 371 8.25 -12.40 -36.10
C ARG A 371 9.60 -12.91 -36.63
N THR A 372 10.45 -13.35 -35.71
CA THR A 372 11.84 -13.75 -35.97
C THR A 372 12.17 -14.98 -35.14
N LEU A 373 12.79 -15.99 -35.76
CA LEU A 373 13.32 -17.16 -35.08
C LEU A 373 14.82 -16.95 -34.79
N PRO A 374 15.25 -16.90 -33.52
CA PRO A 374 16.67 -16.78 -33.16
C PRO A 374 17.43 -18.12 -33.36
N PRO A 375 18.76 -18.06 -33.56
CA PRO A 375 19.58 -19.25 -33.78
C PRO A 375 19.67 -20.15 -32.53
N THR A 376 19.70 -21.45 -32.77
CA THR A 376 20.21 -22.47 -31.84
C THR A 376 21.71 -22.52 -32.01
N LEU A 377 22.44 -22.16 -30.95
CA LEU A 377 23.88 -22.02 -31.02
C LEU A 377 24.60 -23.35 -31.09
N HIS A 378 25.84 -23.28 -31.58
CA HIS A 378 26.77 -24.40 -31.75
C HIS A 378 26.28 -25.50 -32.71
N PHE A 379 25.18 -25.28 -33.43
CA PHE A 379 24.71 -26.15 -34.47
C PHE A 379 25.51 -25.95 -35.76
N THR A 380 26.10 -27.03 -36.26
CA THR A 380 26.88 -27.07 -37.51
C THR A 380 26.27 -28.05 -38.50
N LYS A 381 25.97 -29.27 -38.06
CA LYS A 381 25.37 -30.34 -38.86
C LYS A 381 24.50 -31.23 -37.97
N PRO A 382 23.33 -31.70 -38.43
CA PRO A 382 22.47 -32.54 -37.62
C PRO A 382 23.14 -33.88 -37.27
N HIS A 383 22.91 -34.35 -36.05
CA HIS A 383 23.32 -35.68 -35.63
C HIS A 383 22.58 -36.77 -36.46
N PRO A 384 23.27 -37.79 -37.01
CA PRO A 384 22.65 -38.76 -37.92
C PRO A 384 21.44 -39.50 -37.35
N MET A 385 21.45 -39.80 -36.04
CA MET A 385 20.34 -40.48 -35.34
C MET A 385 19.04 -39.67 -35.28
N LEU A 386 19.06 -38.37 -35.59
CA LEU A 386 17.85 -37.55 -35.62
C LEU A 386 17.02 -37.82 -36.89
N GLU A 387 17.65 -38.29 -37.96
CA GLU A 387 17.01 -38.58 -39.25
C GLU A 387 16.14 -37.40 -39.76
N LEU A 388 16.70 -36.19 -39.74
CA LEU A 388 15.99 -34.95 -40.10
C LEU A 388 15.77 -34.77 -41.61
N GLU A 389 16.58 -35.43 -42.45
CA GLU A 389 16.44 -35.33 -43.90
C GLU A 389 15.06 -35.85 -44.35
N GLY A 390 14.32 -35.01 -45.08
CA GLY A 390 12.94 -35.31 -45.50
C GLY A 390 11.89 -35.22 -44.38
N SER A 391 12.28 -34.93 -43.14
CA SER A 391 11.35 -34.74 -42.03
C SER A 391 10.73 -33.33 -42.03
N PRO A 392 9.62 -33.11 -41.29
CA PRO A 392 9.02 -31.78 -41.15
C PRO A 392 9.93 -30.75 -40.45
N PHE A 393 10.99 -31.19 -39.76
CA PHE A 393 11.76 -30.36 -38.87
C PHE A 393 13.08 -29.90 -39.48
N GLN A 394 13.40 -28.62 -39.28
CA GLN A 394 14.70 -28.03 -39.59
C GLN A 394 15.23 -27.25 -38.39
N VAL A 395 16.46 -27.57 -37.95
CA VAL A 395 17.11 -26.81 -36.87
C VAL A 395 17.36 -25.37 -37.31
N VAL A 396 16.94 -24.42 -36.49
CA VAL A 396 17.18 -22.99 -36.73
C VAL A 396 18.63 -22.67 -36.36
N GLY A 397 19.58 -22.83 -37.29
CA GLY A 397 21.01 -22.57 -37.05
C GLY A 397 21.44 -21.10 -37.22
N SER A 398 20.58 -20.26 -37.79
CA SER A 398 20.82 -18.82 -38.01
C SER A 398 19.54 -18.04 -37.77
N ALA A 399 19.64 -16.80 -37.28
CA ALA A 399 18.49 -15.90 -37.15
C ALA A 399 17.79 -15.74 -38.50
N ARG A 400 16.45 -15.85 -38.52
CA ARG A 400 15.65 -15.68 -39.74
C ARG A 400 14.26 -15.17 -39.41
N ALA A 401 13.60 -14.53 -40.38
CA ALA A 401 12.19 -14.19 -40.26
C ALA A 401 11.37 -15.47 -40.00
N TRP A 402 10.35 -15.34 -39.14
CA TRP A 402 9.43 -16.44 -38.87
C TRP A 402 8.32 -16.43 -39.91
N GLU A 403 8.49 -17.27 -40.92
CA GLU A 403 7.50 -17.52 -41.97
C GLU A 403 6.80 -18.85 -41.67
N GLY A 404 5.46 -18.84 -41.60
CA GLY A 404 4.66 -20.01 -41.28
C GLY A 404 3.16 -19.75 -41.51
N PRO A 405 2.30 -20.76 -41.31
CA PRO A 405 0.85 -20.58 -41.33
C PRO A 405 0.44 -19.52 -40.31
N LEU A 406 -0.43 -18.59 -40.73
CA LEU A 406 -1.02 -17.59 -39.84
C LEU A 406 -2.32 -18.14 -39.23
N PRO A 407 -2.62 -17.84 -37.95
CA PRO A 407 -1.74 -17.15 -37.01
C PRO A 407 -0.50 -18.00 -36.65
N LEU A 408 0.65 -17.36 -36.41
CA LEU A 408 1.88 -18.06 -36.05
C LEU A 408 1.68 -18.89 -34.77
N ARG A 409 2.03 -20.18 -34.83
CA ARG A 409 1.90 -21.14 -33.72
C ARG A 409 3.19 -21.88 -33.44
N ALA A 410 3.43 -22.14 -32.16
CA ALA A 410 4.59 -22.88 -31.69
C ALA A 410 4.27 -23.87 -30.57
N GLY A 411 5.02 -24.95 -30.51
CA GLY A 411 5.09 -25.85 -29.36
C GLY A 411 6.28 -25.53 -28.45
N VAL A 412 6.11 -25.65 -27.14
CA VAL A 412 7.21 -25.57 -26.16
C VAL A 412 7.21 -26.83 -25.30
N THR A 413 8.34 -27.54 -25.26
CA THR A 413 8.47 -28.83 -24.55
C THR A 413 9.41 -28.72 -23.36
N ALA A 414 9.02 -29.30 -22.21
CA ALA A 414 9.93 -29.53 -21.09
C ALA A 414 9.74 -30.93 -20.50
N LEU A 415 10.86 -31.63 -20.28
CA LEU A 415 10.88 -33.05 -19.92
C LEU A 415 11.63 -33.21 -18.59
N GLY A 416 10.91 -33.56 -17.52
CA GLY A 416 11.49 -33.73 -16.20
C GLY A 416 12.18 -35.08 -16.05
N ILE A 417 13.35 -35.09 -15.39
CA ILE A 417 13.94 -36.35 -14.93
C ILE A 417 12.96 -37.06 -13.98
N GLY A 418 12.79 -38.38 -14.15
CA GLY A 418 11.70 -39.13 -13.52
C GLY A 418 10.47 -39.29 -14.41
N GLY A 419 10.35 -38.53 -15.51
CA GLY A 419 9.45 -38.79 -16.63
C GLY A 419 8.21 -37.90 -16.73
N THR A 420 8.08 -36.85 -15.91
CA THR A 420 6.96 -35.90 -16.04
C THR A 420 7.21 -34.97 -17.22
N ASN A 421 6.40 -35.12 -18.27
CA ASN A 421 6.52 -34.35 -19.50
C ASN A 421 5.46 -33.25 -19.53
N ALA A 422 5.82 -32.09 -20.08
CA ALA A 422 4.92 -30.97 -20.29
C ALA A 422 5.08 -30.42 -21.71
N HIS A 423 3.96 -30.12 -22.37
CA HIS A 423 3.93 -29.45 -23.66
C HIS A 423 2.90 -28.33 -23.67
N VAL A 424 3.27 -27.19 -24.28
CA VAL A 424 2.44 -25.98 -24.39
C VAL A 424 2.32 -25.59 -25.86
N VAL A 425 1.10 -25.29 -26.31
CA VAL A 425 0.82 -24.75 -27.64
C VAL A 425 0.53 -23.26 -27.51
N LEU A 426 1.37 -22.45 -28.15
CA LEU A 426 1.28 -20.99 -28.18
C LEU A 426 0.80 -20.52 -29.56
N GLN A 427 0.10 -19.39 -29.57
CA GLN A 427 -0.30 -18.65 -30.77
C GLN A 427 0.05 -17.17 -30.61
N GLU A 428 0.38 -16.50 -31.71
CA GLU A 428 0.57 -15.04 -31.72
C GLU A 428 -0.71 -14.31 -31.25
N ALA A 429 -0.51 -13.17 -30.60
CA ALA A 429 -1.59 -12.32 -30.12
C ALA A 429 -2.45 -11.78 -31.28
N PRO A 430 -3.76 -11.57 -31.08
CA PRO A 430 -4.61 -10.99 -32.11
C PRO A 430 -4.30 -9.51 -32.29
N ALA A 431 -4.55 -8.98 -33.49
CA ALA A 431 -4.50 -7.53 -33.70
C ALA A 431 -5.65 -6.87 -32.91
N LEU A 432 -5.31 -6.13 -31.84
CA LEU A 432 -6.31 -5.41 -31.05
C LEU A 432 -6.74 -4.09 -31.74
N PRO A 433 -7.98 -3.61 -31.55
CA PRO A 433 -8.49 -2.36 -32.14
C PRO A 433 -7.74 -1.11 -31.64
N GLU A 434 -7.32 -0.22 -32.53
CA GLU A 434 -6.51 0.97 -32.19
C GLU A 434 -7.07 1.78 -31.01
N THR A 435 -6.17 2.32 -30.19
CA THR A 435 -6.53 3.21 -29.08
C THR A 435 -7.00 4.56 -29.59
N ASP A 436 -7.88 5.20 -28.83
CA ASP A 436 -8.42 6.49 -29.26
C ASP A 436 -7.34 7.56 -29.25
N ALA A 437 -7.43 8.56 -30.12
CA ALA A 437 -6.58 9.74 -30.02
C ALA A 437 -6.74 10.41 -28.63
N PRO A 438 -5.68 11.05 -28.10
CA PRO A 438 -5.78 11.76 -26.83
C PRO A 438 -6.82 12.88 -26.96
N ARG A 439 -7.78 12.94 -26.02
CA ARG A 439 -8.77 14.03 -25.97
C ARG A 439 -8.13 15.35 -25.55
N ARG A 440 -7.06 15.25 -24.75
CA ARG A 440 -6.26 16.38 -24.29
C ARG A 440 -5.05 16.54 -25.19
N GLY A 441 -4.59 17.78 -25.38
CA GLY A 441 -3.35 18.06 -26.12
C GLY A 441 -2.08 17.80 -25.31
N GLU A 442 -2.24 17.34 -24.05
CA GLU A 442 -1.19 17.14 -23.06
C GLU A 442 -1.54 15.90 -22.22
N GLU A 443 -0.50 15.25 -21.71
CA GLU A 443 -0.56 14.08 -20.85
C GLU A 443 0.32 14.29 -19.60
N VAL A 444 -0.03 13.63 -18.48
CA VAL A 444 0.75 13.65 -17.25
C VAL A 444 1.34 12.27 -16.98
N LEU A 445 2.66 12.15 -17.06
CA LEU A 445 3.39 10.93 -16.73
C LEU A 445 3.80 10.97 -15.26
N LEU A 446 3.62 9.84 -14.57
CA LEU A 446 3.87 9.71 -13.13
C LEU A 446 4.95 8.65 -12.90
N LEU A 447 5.90 8.97 -12.04
CA LEU A 447 6.96 8.07 -11.59
C LEU A 447 7.07 8.17 -10.08
N SER A 448 7.16 7.03 -9.41
CA SER A 448 7.51 7.04 -7.99
C SER A 448 8.44 5.90 -7.62
N ALA A 449 9.29 6.14 -6.62
CA ALA A 449 10.19 5.14 -6.07
C ALA A 449 10.37 5.29 -4.56
N LYS A 450 10.90 4.26 -3.89
CA LYS A 450 11.22 4.33 -2.46
C LYS A 450 12.50 5.15 -2.19
N THR A 451 13.35 5.30 -3.20
CA THR A 451 14.60 6.06 -3.11
C THR A 451 14.73 7.02 -4.29
N GLU A 452 15.52 8.07 -4.11
CA GLU A 452 15.85 9.01 -5.19
C GLU A 452 16.64 8.32 -6.31
N GLY A 453 17.59 7.43 -5.96
CA GLY A 453 18.40 6.70 -6.93
C GLY A 453 17.57 5.81 -7.87
N ALA A 454 16.60 5.07 -7.32
CA ALA A 454 15.67 4.29 -8.11
C ALA A 454 14.80 5.16 -9.03
N LEU A 455 14.32 6.31 -8.52
CA LEU A 455 13.54 7.27 -9.30
C LEU A 455 14.32 7.77 -10.53
N GLU A 456 15.61 8.08 -10.38
CA GLU A 456 16.44 8.54 -11.50
C GLU A 456 16.65 7.45 -12.55
N ARG A 457 16.96 6.21 -12.13
CA ARG A 457 17.12 5.09 -13.08
C ARG A 457 15.82 4.81 -13.84
N MET A 458 14.68 4.85 -13.16
CA MET A 458 13.36 4.71 -13.79
C MET A 458 13.05 5.85 -14.76
N THR A 459 13.48 7.08 -14.42
CA THR A 459 13.31 8.26 -15.29
C THR A 459 14.07 8.08 -16.61
N VAL A 460 15.34 7.64 -16.54
CA VAL A 460 16.15 7.36 -17.74
C VAL A 460 15.52 6.25 -18.58
N ALA A 461 15.14 5.13 -17.95
CA ALA A 461 14.52 4.01 -18.66
C ALA A 461 13.20 4.40 -19.34
N LEU A 462 12.37 5.23 -18.69
CA LEU A 462 11.14 5.73 -19.30
C LEU A 462 11.44 6.67 -20.47
N ALA A 463 12.42 7.56 -20.33
CA ALA A 463 12.80 8.51 -21.38
C ALA A 463 13.23 7.81 -22.67
N GLU A 464 14.01 6.73 -22.55
CA GLU A 464 14.38 5.87 -23.69
C GLU A 464 13.17 5.20 -24.32
N ARG A 465 12.21 4.74 -23.51
CA ARG A 465 11.02 4.03 -23.99
C ARG A 465 10.05 4.93 -24.75
N VAL A 466 9.93 6.21 -24.37
CA VAL A 466 8.95 7.15 -24.93
C VAL A 466 9.48 8.06 -26.04
N GLN A 467 10.75 7.94 -26.41
CA GLN A 467 11.41 8.83 -27.38
C GLN A 467 10.67 8.94 -28.72
N GLU A 468 10.16 7.82 -29.26
CA GLU A 468 9.47 7.76 -30.55
C GLU A 468 7.94 7.60 -30.40
N ALA A 469 7.41 7.95 -29.23
CA ALA A 469 5.99 7.81 -28.89
C ALA A 469 5.06 8.64 -29.79
N SER A 470 4.07 7.98 -30.41
CA SER A 470 2.91 8.68 -30.96
C SER A 470 2.03 9.25 -29.84
N GLY A 471 1.16 10.23 -30.16
CA GLY A 471 0.26 10.81 -29.16
C GLY A 471 -0.71 9.81 -28.53
N ALA A 472 -1.23 8.85 -29.30
CA ALA A 472 -2.12 7.81 -28.80
C ALA A 472 -1.38 6.84 -27.87
N TRP A 473 -0.18 6.39 -28.26
CA TRP A 473 0.63 5.52 -27.43
C TRP A 473 1.12 6.23 -26.15
N LEU A 474 1.45 7.52 -26.22
CA LEU A 474 1.81 8.32 -25.04
C LEU A 474 0.66 8.41 -24.01
N ALA A 475 -0.58 8.48 -24.48
CA ALA A 475 -1.76 8.43 -23.60
C ALA A 475 -1.95 7.04 -22.95
N ASP A 476 -1.62 5.96 -23.66
CA ASP A 476 -1.58 4.61 -23.09
C ASP A 476 -0.45 4.46 -22.06
N VAL A 477 0.71 5.08 -22.30
CA VAL A 477 1.80 5.18 -21.30
C VAL A 477 1.35 5.92 -20.06
N ALA A 478 0.74 7.10 -20.22
CA ALA A 478 0.21 7.89 -19.11
C ALA A 478 -0.82 7.08 -18.31
N HIS A 479 -1.77 6.45 -19.00
CA HIS A 479 -2.77 5.58 -18.38
C HIS A 479 -2.12 4.43 -17.60
N THR A 480 -1.16 3.71 -18.19
CA THR A 480 -0.48 2.59 -17.52
C THR A 480 0.29 3.03 -16.27
N LEU A 481 0.98 4.17 -16.32
CA LEU A 481 1.67 4.72 -15.15
C LEU A 481 0.71 5.18 -14.04
N GLN A 482 -0.50 5.60 -14.42
CA GLN A 482 -1.52 6.11 -13.52
C GLN A 482 -2.28 5.00 -12.77
N VAL A 483 -2.61 3.90 -13.45
CA VAL A 483 -3.44 2.82 -12.89
C VAL A 483 -2.65 1.53 -12.58
N GLY A 484 -1.46 1.37 -13.15
CA GLY A 484 -0.70 0.13 -13.15
C GLY A 484 0.60 0.17 -12.36
N ARG A 485 0.82 1.19 -11.52
CA ARG A 485 2.05 1.36 -10.72
C ARG A 485 1.73 1.68 -9.28
N ALA A 486 2.50 1.10 -8.36
CA ALA A 486 2.43 1.45 -6.95
C ALA A 486 2.97 2.87 -6.73
N ARG A 487 2.38 3.60 -5.78
CA ARG A 487 2.81 4.95 -5.40
C ARG A 487 3.77 4.90 -4.22
N PHE A 488 4.94 5.52 -4.36
CA PHE A 488 5.98 5.58 -3.33
C PHE A 488 6.32 7.02 -2.90
N PRO A 489 7.15 7.24 -1.86
CA PRO A 489 7.44 8.57 -1.31
C PRO A 489 8.19 9.54 -2.24
N TRP A 490 9.18 9.05 -3.00
CA TRP A 490 9.80 9.88 -4.04
C TRP A 490 8.89 9.89 -5.25
N ARG A 491 8.35 11.06 -5.61
CA ARG A 491 7.36 11.22 -6.67
C ARG A 491 7.83 12.25 -7.67
N ARG A 492 7.64 11.93 -8.94
CA ARG A 492 7.93 12.80 -10.07
C ARG A 492 6.75 12.79 -11.02
N PHE A 493 6.33 13.97 -11.43
CA PHE A 493 5.42 14.08 -12.56
C PHE A 493 6.03 14.97 -13.64
N VAL A 494 5.64 14.70 -14.88
CA VAL A 494 5.95 15.53 -16.04
C VAL A 494 4.72 15.70 -16.91
N VAL A 495 4.45 16.94 -17.33
CA VAL A 495 3.38 17.25 -18.29
C VAL A 495 3.96 17.39 -19.68
N VAL A 496 3.51 16.55 -20.62
CA VAL A 496 4.10 16.37 -21.95
C VAL A 496 3.04 16.44 -23.04
N ARG A 497 3.42 16.79 -24.27
CA ARG A 497 2.49 16.79 -25.43
C ARG A 497 2.79 15.66 -26.40
N GLN A 498 4.07 15.35 -26.58
CA GLN A 498 4.60 14.34 -27.50
C GLN A 498 5.83 13.64 -26.90
N GLY A 499 6.26 12.53 -27.52
CA GLY A 499 7.41 11.74 -27.05
C GLY A 499 8.72 12.51 -26.95
N GLU A 500 9.06 13.30 -27.97
CA GLU A 500 10.30 14.11 -27.99
C GLU A 500 10.36 15.10 -26.81
N ASP A 501 9.24 15.75 -26.48
CA ASP A 501 9.13 16.64 -25.33
C ASP A 501 9.35 15.89 -24.02
N ALA A 502 8.78 14.68 -23.90
CA ALA A 502 8.92 13.85 -22.71
C ALA A 502 10.38 13.48 -22.47
N THR A 503 11.09 13.01 -23.51
CA THR A 503 12.51 12.64 -23.40
C THR A 503 13.38 13.85 -23.10
N ALA A 504 13.16 15.01 -23.75
CA ALA A 504 13.94 16.22 -23.48
C ALA A 504 13.78 16.72 -22.04
N LEU A 505 12.57 16.64 -21.48
CA LEU A 505 12.28 17.04 -20.09
C LEU A 505 12.84 16.03 -19.08
N LEU A 506 12.66 14.74 -19.32
CA LEU A 506 13.15 13.67 -18.44
C LEU A 506 14.68 13.62 -18.37
N GLU A 507 15.37 13.96 -19.46
CA GLU A 507 16.84 14.04 -19.50
C GLU A 507 17.41 15.41 -19.08
N GLY A 508 16.55 16.37 -18.70
CA GLY A 508 17.00 17.71 -18.29
C GLY A 508 17.62 18.54 -19.44
N ARG A 509 17.36 18.19 -20.71
CA ARG A 509 17.93 18.83 -21.92
C ARG A 509 17.16 20.06 -22.40
N SER A 510 16.06 20.44 -21.75
CA SER A 510 15.25 21.60 -22.16
C SER A 510 16.11 22.87 -22.10
N SER A 511 16.30 23.51 -23.26
CA SER A 511 16.91 24.84 -23.33
C SER A 511 16.01 25.83 -22.62
N ALA A 512 16.50 26.42 -21.52
CA ALA A 512 15.92 27.58 -20.89
C ALA A 512 15.95 28.77 -21.87
N GLY A 513 14.93 28.85 -22.73
CA GLY A 513 14.50 30.12 -23.30
C GLY A 513 13.80 30.90 -22.19
N ALA A 514 14.05 32.21 -22.10
CA ALA A 514 13.69 33.06 -20.96
C ALA A 514 12.17 33.19 -20.66
N ASP A 515 11.27 32.53 -21.40
CA ASP A 515 9.81 32.70 -21.29
C ASP A 515 8.99 31.38 -21.10
N ALA A 516 9.59 30.25 -20.73
CA ALA A 516 8.81 29.07 -20.26
C ALA A 516 9.58 28.18 -19.25
N PRO A 517 9.07 27.94 -18.03
CA PRO A 517 9.71 27.03 -17.07
C PRO A 517 9.40 25.54 -17.36
N PRO A 518 10.30 24.62 -16.98
CA PRO A 518 10.17 23.18 -17.21
C PRO A 518 9.05 22.57 -16.34
N ARG A 519 8.21 21.70 -16.91
CA ARG A 519 7.05 21.08 -16.23
C ARG A 519 7.36 19.74 -15.56
N ILE A 520 8.58 19.58 -15.06
CA ILE A 520 8.99 18.43 -14.25
C ILE A 520 9.05 18.85 -12.79
N ARG A 521 8.45 18.05 -11.92
CA ARG A 521 8.44 18.30 -10.49
C ARG A 521 8.75 17.01 -9.75
N THR A 522 9.75 17.06 -8.87
CA THR A 522 10.13 15.95 -7.99
C THR A 522 9.91 16.33 -6.53
N VAL A 523 9.22 15.50 -5.77
CA VAL A 523 8.98 15.67 -4.34
C VAL A 523 9.35 14.40 -3.57
N PHE A 524 9.69 14.58 -2.31
CA PHE A 524 9.72 13.52 -1.32
C PHE A 524 8.61 13.77 -0.32
N ASP A 525 7.72 12.79 -0.15
CA ASP A 525 6.66 12.82 0.85
C ASP A 525 6.36 11.40 1.34
N GLU A 526 6.65 11.11 2.61
CA GLU A 526 6.37 9.82 3.25
C GLU A 526 4.87 9.51 3.35
N GLY A 527 4.00 10.53 3.28
CA GLY A 527 2.56 10.35 3.32
C GLY A 527 2.08 9.65 2.05
N GLU A 528 1.75 8.35 2.16
CA GLU A 528 1.25 7.57 1.03
C GLU A 528 -0.07 8.13 0.51
N SER A 529 -1.06 8.42 1.35
CA SER A 529 -2.32 9.09 1.01
C SER A 529 -2.63 10.18 2.04
N ARG A 530 -3.30 11.26 1.61
CA ARG A 530 -3.70 12.40 2.45
C ARG A 530 -5.13 12.85 2.13
N GLY A 531 -5.83 13.34 3.16
CA GLY A 531 -7.09 14.06 2.98
C GLY A 531 -6.91 15.37 2.21
N VAL A 532 -8.00 16.02 1.83
CA VAL A 532 -7.98 17.21 0.97
C VAL A 532 -8.90 18.28 1.56
N ALA A 533 -8.35 19.47 1.81
CA ALA A 533 -9.17 20.63 2.11
C ALA A 533 -9.19 21.62 0.94
N PHE A 534 -10.40 22.02 0.52
CA PHE A 534 -10.55 23.11 -0.43
C PHE A 534 -10.63 24.46 0.28
N LEU A 535 -9.77 25.39 -0.16
CA LEU A 535 -9.68 26.76 0.31
C LEU A 535 -10.23 27.71 -0.75
N PHE A 536 -11.31 28.42 -0.46
CA PHE A 536 -11.96 29.33 -1.41
C PHE A 536 -11.60 30.78 -1.11
N PRO A 537 -10.97 31.51 -2.05
CA PRO A 537 -10.54 32.89 -1.84
C PRO A 537 -11.72 33.86 -1.70
N GLY A 538 -11.42 35.04 -1.14
CA GLY A 538 -12.36 36.15 -1.03
C GLY A 538 -12.25 37.14 -2.19
N GLY A 539 -12.85 38.32 -1.99
CA GLY A 539 -12.73 39.44 -2.93
C GLY A 539 -11.29 39.93 -3.09
N GLY A 540 -10.91 40.34 -4.31
CA GLY A 540 -9.59 40.87 -4.64
C GLY A 540 -8.75 39.98 -5.57
N ALA A 541 -9.15 38.72 -5.79
CA ALA A 541 -8.48 37.80 -6.71
C ALA A 541 -9.00 37.87 -8.16
N GLN A 542 -10.08 38.62 -8.40
CA GLN A 542 -10.74 38.68 -9.69
C GLN A 542 -9.87 39.33 -10.76
N ARG A 543 -9.89 38.77 -11.96
CA ARG A 543 -9.33 39.38 -13.17
C ARG A 543 -10.10 38.88 -14.39
N VAL A 544 -10.10 39.67 -15.45
CA VAL A 544 -10.58 39.24 -16.77
C VAL A 544 -9.74 38.04 -17.23
N ASN A 545 -10.41 37.06 -17.83
CA ASN A 545 -9.89 35.79 -18.31
C ASN A 545 -9.32 34.87 -17.21
N MET A 546 -9.76 35.04 -15.95
CA MET A 546 -9.48 34.05 -14.92
C MET A 546 -10.13 32.70 -15.28
N GLY A 547 -9.34 31.63 -15.28
CA GLY A 547 -9.82 30.29 -15.62
C GLY A 547 -10.03 30.02 -17.12
N GLU A 548 -9.68 30.95 -18.03
CA GLU A 548 -9.88 30.76 -19.49
C GLU A 548 -9.21 29.47 -20.02
N ALA A 549 -8.03 29.13 -19.49
CA ALA A 549 -7.30 27.91 -19.86
C ALA A 549 -8.10 26.61 -19.62
N PHE A 550 -9.04 26.64 -18.65
CA PHE A 550 -9.85 25.49 -18.25
C PHE A 550 -11.16 25.37 -19.01
N LEU A 551 -11.52 26.31 -19.90
CA LEU A 551 -12.73 26.21 -20.74
C LEU A 551 -12.73 25.03 -21.71
N ARG A 552 -11.59 24.36 -21.87
CA ARG A 552 -11.43 23.11 -22.64
C ARG A 552 -11.86 21.88 -21.84
N GLU A 553 -11.87 21.94 -20.51
CA GLU A 553 -12.33 20.86 -19.66
C GLU A 553 -13.86 20.89 -19.57
N PRO A 554 -14.57 19.81 -19.94
CA PRO A 554 -16.04 19.80 -20.01
C PRO A 554 -16.73 20.18 -18.70
N ALA A 555 -16.25 19.69 -17.56
CA ALA A 555 -16.85 19.96 -16.25
C ALA A 555 -16.76 21.45 -15.87
N PHE A 556 -15.60 22.07 -16.11
CA PHE A 556 -15.40 23.51 -15.85
C PHE A 556 -16.31 24.35 -16.74
N ARG A 557 -16.34 24.07 -18.05
CA ARG A 557 -17.20 24.78 -19.00
C ARG A 557 -18.69 24.65 -18.64
N ALA A 558 -19.16 23.44 -18.36
CA ALA A 558 -20.55 23.19 -18.00
C ALA A 558 -20.96 23.96 -16.72
N ALA A 559 -20.07 24.03 -15.73
CA ALA A 559 -20.29 24.80 -14.51
C ALA A 559 -20.37 26.32 -14.78
N ILE A 560 -19.47 26.87 -15.59
CA ILE A 560 -19.52 28.28 -16.03
C ILE A 560 -20.85 28.57 -16.73
N ASP A 561 -21.22 27.74 -17.72
CA ASP A 561 -22.42 27.96 -18.53
C ASP A 561 -23.69 27.87 -17.68
N THR A 562 -23.78 26.89 -16.78
CA THR A 562 -24.92 26.73 -15.85
C THR A 562 -25.08 27.96 -14.96
N CYS A 563 -23.99 28.42 -14.34
CA CYS A 563 -24.01 29.61 -13.50
C CYS A 563 -24.36 30.88 -14.27
N ALA A 564 -23.82 31.06 -15.47
CA ALA A 564 -24.08 32.22 -16.31
C ALA A 564 -25.56 32.30 -16.71
N GLU A 565 -26.20 31.17 -17.02
CA GLU A 565 -27.62 31.12 -17.33
C GLU A 565 -28.50 31.45 -16.12
N LEU A 566 -28.18 30.92 -14.93
CA LEU A 566 -28.88 31.26 -13.68
C LEU A 566 -28.74 32.75 -13.31
N LEU A 567 -27.61 33.36 -13.65
CA LEU A 567 -27.32 34.77 -13.36
C LEU A 567 -27.86 35.76 -14.39
N ARG A 568 -28.18 35.32 -15.62
CA ARG A 568 -28.57 36.23 -16.72
C ARG A 568 -29.76 37.12 -16.35
N GLY A 569 -30.80 36.55 -15.75
CA GLY A 569 -31.98 37.30 -15.29
C GLY A 569 -31.64 38.26 -14.14
N PRO A 570 -31.09 37.78 -13.01
CA PRO A 570 -30.70 38.61 -11.89
C PRO A 570 -29.68 39.72 -12.23
N MET A 571 -28.73 39.49 -13.13
CA MET A 571 -27.70 40.48 -13.46
C MET A 571 -28.11 41.41 -14.62
N GLY A 572 -29.10 41.00 -15.44
CA GLY A 572 -29.56 41.75 -16.61
C GLY A 572 -28.61 41.70 -17.81
N ALA A 573 -27.53 40.93 -17.73
CA ALA A 573 -26.58 40.68 -18.81
C ALA A 573 -25.84 39.34 -18.56
N ASP A 574 -25.16 38.83 -19.58
CA ASP A 574 -24.40 37.59 -19.49
C ASP A 574 -23.08 37.82 -18.75
N LEU A 575 -22.77 37.00 -17.74
CA LEU A 575 -21.53 37.12 -16.99
C LEU A 575 -20.30 36.73 -17.82
N ARG A 576 -20.46 35.84 -18.82
CA ARG A 576 -19.35 35.33 -19.66
C ARG A 576 -18.67 36.44 -20.45
N ASP A 577 -19.46 37.41 -20.89
CA ASP A 577 -19.04 38.62 -21.60
C ASP A 577 -18.02 39.47 -20.82
N ILE A 578 -18.01 39.34 -19.50
CA ILE A 578 -17.10 40.07 -18.59
C ILE A 578 -15.97 39.15 -18.12
N LEU A 579 -16.27 37.87 -17.86
CA LEU A 579 -15.27 36.87 -17.46
C LEU A 579 -14.27 36.56 -18.57
N PHE A 580 -14.71 36.46 -19.82
CA PHE A 580 -13.92 36.00 -20.96
C PHE A 580 -13.97 37.02 -22.10
N ALA A 581 -13.36 38.18 -21.88
CA ALA A 581 -13.37 39.28 -22.83
C ALA A 581 -12.15 39.21 -23.77
N GLY A 582 -12.40 39.37 -25.08
CA GLY A 582 -11.34 39.53 -26.07
C GLY A 582 -10.58 40.85 -25.91
N PRO A 583 -9.43 41.01 -26.61
CA PRO A 583 -8.54 42.17 -26.45
C PRO A 583 -9.22 43.53 -26.59
N GLU A 584 -10.21 43.66 -27.48
CA GLU A 584 -10.92 44.92 -27.73
C GLU A 584 -11.82 45.37 -26.57
N ARG A 585 -12.34 44.43 -25.78
CA ARG A 585 -13.23 44.71 -24.64
C ARG A 585 -12.52 44.56 -23.29
N PHE A 586 -11.28 44.07 -23.26
CA PHE A 586 -10.55 43.73 -22.04
C PHE A 586 -10.60 44.83 -20.97
N ASP A 587 -10.26 46.07 -21.34
CA ASP A 587 -10.24 47.20 -20.39
C ASP A 587 -11.63 47.59 -19.89
N ALA A 588 -12.66 47.47 -20.74
CA ALA A 588 -14.04 47.73 -20.35
C ALA A 588 -14.56 46.65 -19.40
N ALA A 589 -14.31 45.38 -19.73
CA ALA A 589 -14.63 44.24 -18.88
C ALA A 589 -13.90 44.30 -17.54
N ALA A 590 -12.64 44.75 -17.51
CA ALA A 590 -11.89 44.92 -16.27
C ALA A 590 -12.53 45.97 -15.35
N ARG A 591 -12.94 47.13 -15.90
CA ARG A 591 -13.66 48.15 -15.14
C ARG A 591 -15.04 47.70 -14.67
N GLU A 592 -15.74 46.91 -15.49
CA GLU A 592 -17.02 46.30 -15.09
C GLU A 592 -16.82 45.30 -13.95
N LEU A 593 -15.82 44.43 -14.06
CA LEU A 593 -15.48 43.41 -13.08
C LEU A 593 -15.07 43.99 -11.72
N ASP A 594 -14.45 45.18 -11.67
CA ASP A 594 -14.10 45.88 -10.42
C ASP A 594 -15.33 46.30 -9.58
N ARG A 595 -16.53 46.29 -10.16
CA ARG A 595 -17.75 46.64 -9.45
C ARG A 595 -18.23 45.46 -8.59
N PRO A 596 -18.67 45.66 -7.33
CA PRO A 596 -19.17 44.60 -6.46
C PRO A 596 -20.28 43.74 -7.07
N LEU A 597 -21.17 44.34 -7.88
CA LEU A 597 -22.22 43.58 -8.59
C LEU A 597 -21.66 42.51 -9.53
N TRP A 598 -20.48 42.72 -10.11
CA TRP A 598 -19.86 41.81 -11.07
C TRP A 598 -18.77 40.94 -10.45
N SER A 599 -17.86 41.53 -9.66
CA SER A 599 -16.77 40.78 -9.00
C SER A 599 -17.26 39.65 -8.10
N GLN A 600 -18.33 39.88 -7.33
CA GLN A 600 -18.83 38.90 -6.36
C GLN A 600 -19.36 37.63 -7.07
N PRO A 601 -20.33 37.71 -8.01
CA PRO A 601 -20.72 36.54 -8.80
C PRO A 601 -19.58 35.94 -9.64
N ALA A 602 -18.74 36.77 -10.26
CA ALA A 602 -17.62 36.30 -11.08
C ALA A 602 -16.66 35.38 -10.31
N LEU A 603 -16.28 35.77 -9.10
CA LEU A 603 -15.43 34.95 -8.22
C LEU A 603 -16.12 33.66 -7.80
N PHE A 604 -17.37 33.75 -7.32
CA PHE A 604 -18.13 32.56 -6.93
C PHE A 604 -18.23 31.56 -8.08
N VAL A 605 -18.53 32.02 -9.29
CA VAL A 605 -18.68 31.17 -10.47
C VAL A 605 -17.37 30.51 -10.88
N CYS A 606 -16.25 31.24 -10.81
CA CYS A 606 -14.92 30.68 -11.07
C CYS A 606 -14.55 29.62 -10.04
N ASP A 607 -14.65 29.94 -8.75
CA ASP A 607 -14.34 29.04 -7.63
C ASP A 607 -15.21 27.77 -7.68
N TRP A 608 -16.52 27.93 -7.93
CA TRP A 608 -17.45 26.81 -8.13
C TRP A 608 -17.04 25.94 -9.31
N ALA A 609 -16.75 26.54 -10.47
CA ALA A 609 -16.36 25.78 -11.66
C ALA A 609 -15.04 25.02 -11.47
N LEU A 610 -14.07 25.59 -10.75
CA LEU A 610 -12.84 24.88 -10.37
C LEU A 610 -13.10 23.75 -9.37
N ALA A 611 -14.01 23.94 -8.42
CA ALA A 611 -14.41 22.86 -7.51
C ALA A 611 -15.08 21.71 -8.26
N GLN A 612 -15.98 22.01 -9.21
CA GLN A 612 -16.60 20.98 -10.06
C GLN A 612 -15.55 20.24 -10.91
N LEU A 613 -14.52 20.94 -11.38
CA LEU A 613 -13.42 20.32 -12.11
C LEU A 613 -12.64 19.32 -11.23
N TRP A 614 -12.23 19.73 -10.02
CA TRP A 614 -11.55 18.82 -9.09
C TRP A 614 -12.40 17.60 -8.73
N LEU A 615 -13.70 17.80 -8.48
CA LEU A 615 -14.62 16.70 -8.21
C LEU A 615 -14.76 15.77 -9.41
N SER A 616 -14.77 16.29 -10.65
CA SER A 616 -14.78 15.48 -11.88
C SER A 616 -13.47 14.71 -12.12
N TRP A 617 -12.41 15.06 -11.41
CA TRP A 617 -11.15 14.31 -11.40
C TRP A 617 -11.07 13.31 -10.23
N GLY A 618 -12.17 13.13 -9.50
CA GLY A 618 -12.25 12.24 -8.34
C GLY A 618 -11.65 12.81 -7.05
N VAL A 619 -11.13 14.04 -7.06
CA VAL A 619 -10.55 14.68 -5.88
C VAL A 619 -11.66 15.22 -4.99
N LYS A 620 -11.98 14.45 -3.93
CA LYS A 620 -13.05 14.76 -2.98
C LYS A 620 -12.49 15.47 -1.74
N PRO A 621 -12.98 16.67 -1.42
CA PRO A 621 -12.56 17.34 -0.19
C PRO A 621 -13.21 16.68 1.03
N ASP A 622 -12.43 16.48 2.10
CA ASP A 622 -12.93 16.07 3.41
C ASP A 622 -13.14 17.27 4.35
N ALA A 623 -12.69 18.47 3.95
CA ALA A 623 -12.96 19.73 4.65
C ALA A 623 -13.00 20.92 3.67
N LEU A 624 -13.76 21.95 4.05
CA LEU A 624 -13.88 23.19 3.27
C LEU A 624 -13.60 24.41 4.16
N LEU A 625 -12.92 25.41 3.62
CA LEU A 625 -12.72 26.70 4.27
C LEU A 625 -12.80 27.81 3.23
N GLY A 626 -13.60 28.83 3.50
CA GLY A 626 -13.74 29.99 2.62
C GLY A 626 -13.34 31.29 3.30
N HIS A 627 -12.73 32.20 2.56
CA HIS A 627 -12.46 33.57 3.02
C HIS A 627 -13.57 34.50 2.56
N SER A 628 -14.39 35.02 3.47
CA SER A 628 -15.46 35.97 3.14
C SER A 628 -16.41 35.41 2.06
N LEU A 629 -16.32 35.87 0.79
CA LEU A 629 -17.11 35.34 -0.31
C LEU A 629 -16.92 33.82 -0.48
N GLY A 630 -15.69 33.33 -0.32
CA GLY A 630 -15.39 31.91 -0.49
C GLY A 630 -16.19 31.00 0.46
N GLU A 631 -16.66 31.51 1.60
CA GLU A 631 -17.48 30.71 2.53
C GLU A 631 -18.87 30.41 1.94
N TYR A 632 -19.39 31.26 1.05
CA TYR A 632 -20.62 30.95 0.31
C TYR A 632 -20.39 29.81 -0.69
N VAL A 633 -19.22 29.74 -1.32
CA VAL A 633 -18.85 28.62 -2.22
C VAL A 633 -18.72 27.33 -1.41
N ALA A 634 -17.98 27.38 -0.29
CA ALA A 634 -17.83 26.25 0.62
C ALA A 634 -19.18 25.73 1.13
N ALA A 635 -20.06 26.63 1.57
CA ALA A 635 -21.39 26.25 2.08
C ALA A 635 -22.32 25.74 0.98
N CYS A 636 -22.24 26.29 -0.24
CA CYS A 636 -22.96 25.75 -1.40
C CYS A 636 -22.49 24.34 -1.75
N LEU A 637 -21.18 24.10 -1.73
CA LEU A 637 -20.60 22.77 -2.00
C LEU A 637 -20.95 21.76 -0.90
N ALA A 638 -21.03 22.22 0.35
CA ALA A 638 -21.53 21.43 1.47
C ALA A 638 -23.07 21.27 1.48
N GLY A 639 -23.80 21.83 0.51
CA GLY A 639 -25.25 21.67 0.40
C GLY A 639 -26.10 22.54 1.33
N VAL A 640 -25.52 23.54 2.01
CA VAL A 640 -26.28 24.50 2.84
C VAL A 640 -27.27 25.28 1.99
N PHE A 641 -26.85 25.66 0.78
CA PHE A 641 -27.63 26.31 -0.26
C PHE A 641 -27.67 25.44 -1.51
N THR A 642 -28.72 25.57 -2.33
CA THR A 642 -28.60 25.17 -3.74
C THR A 642 -27.73 26.18 -4.49
N LEU A 643 -27.23 25.79 -5.67
CA LEU A 643 -26.45 26.67 -6.52
C LEU A 643 -27.20 27.97 -6.88
N GLU A 644 -28.48 27.85 -7.25
CA GLU A 644 -29.33 29.00 -7.58
C GLU A 644 -29.53 29.93 -6.37
N GLU A 645 -29.80 29.37 -5.18
CA GLU A 645 -29.96 30.12 -3.94
C GLU A 645 -28.66 30.87 -3.58
N ALA A 646 -27.50 30.21 -3.67
CA ALA A 646 -26.20 30.79 -3.38
C ALA A 646 -25.87 31.95 -4.34
N LEU A 647 -26.08 31.74 -5.65
CA LEU A 647 -25.89 32.79 -6.67
C LEU A 647 -26.82 34.00 -6.41
N GLY A 648 -28.08 33.76 -6.04
CA GLY A 648 -29.00 34.80 -5.65
C GLY A 648 -28.51 35.64 -4.46
N LEU A 649 -28.02 34.99 -3.40
CA LEU A 649 -27.45 35.65 -2.22
C LEU A 649 -26.17 36.45 -2.57
N VAL A 650 -25.31 35.91 -3.43
CA VAL A 650 -24.09 36.59 -3.87
C VAL A 650 -24.42 37.83 -4.71
N VAL A 651 -25.43 37.77 -5.60
CA VAL A 651 -25.93 38.94 -6.34
C VAL A 651 -26.52 39.98 -5.39
N ALA A 652 -27.35 39.56 -4.41
CA ALA A 652 -27.90 40.45 -3.40
C ALA A 652 -26.79 41.16 -2.61
N ARG A 653 -25.79 40.40 -2.15
CA ARG A 653 -24.59 40.92 -1.50
C ARG A 653 -23.87 41.95 -2.35
N GLY A 654 -23.63 41.65 -3.63
CA GLY A 654 -22.98 42.55 -4.58
C GLY A 654 -23.74 43.86 -4.77
N ARG A 655 -25.08 43.80 -4.93
CA ARG A 655 -25.94 45.00 -5.05
C ARG A 655 -25.91 45.88 -3.81
N LEU A 656 -25.93 45.28 -2.62
CA LEU A 656 -25.84 46.03 -1.36
C LEU A 656 -24.49 46.75 -1.25
N MET A 657 -23.39 46.06 -1.57
CA MET A 657 -22.06 46.67 -1.60
C MET A 657 -21.94 47.77 -2.66
N GLU A 658 -22.58 47.61 -3.83
CA GLU A 658 -22.63 48.63 -4.88
C GLU A 658 -23.27 49.93 -4.36
N ALA A 659 -24.36 49.80 -3.60
CA ALA A 659 -25.16 50.90 -3.04
C ALA A 659 -24.55 51.58 -1.81
N MET A 660 -23.50 51.01 -1.23
CA MET A 660 -22.76 51.65 -0.13
C MET A 660 -22.05 52.92 -0.61
N PRO A 661 -21.93 53.95 0.25
CA PRO A 661 -21.06 55.09 -0.03
C PRO A 661 -19.60 54.64 -0.19
N PRO A 662 -18.75 55.41 -0.89
CA PRO A 662 -17.33 55.09 -1.03
C PRO A 662 -16.66 54.88 0.33
N GLY A 663 -15.93 53.77 0.44
CA GLY A 663 -15.14 53.41 1.61
C GLY A 663 -13.85 52.74 1.15
N GLY A 664 -13.05 52.28 2.09
CA GLY A 664 -11.78 51.63 1.78
C GLY A 664 -11.47 50.42 2.64
N MET A 665 -10.38 49.77 2.27
CA MET A 665 -9.75 48.72 3.06
C MET A 665 -8.22 48.88 3.02
N VAL A 666 -7.55 48.63 4.14
CA VAL A 666 -6.09 48.75 4.29
C VAL A 666 -5.57 47.46 4.92
N SER A 667 -4.69 46.76 4.23
CA SER A 667 -3.94 45.62 4.78
C SER A 667 -2.83 46.16 5.68
N VAL A 668 -2.67 45.60 6.87
CA VAL A 668 -1.72 46.03 7.89
C VAL A 668 -0.89 44.82 8.34
N LEU A 669 0.43 44.96 8.34
CA LEU A 669 1.38 43.96 8.83
C LEU A 669 1.65 44.19 10.32
N ALA A 670 0.64 43.93 11.15
CA ALA A 670 0.74 43.95 12.61
C ALA A 670 -0.37 43.10 13.26
N PRO A 671 -0.21 42.68 14.54
CA PRO A 671 -1.23 41.97 15.28
C PRO A 671 -2.47 42.82 15.52
N VAL A 672 -3.65 42.19 15.51
CA VAL A 672 -4.93 42.88 15.69
C VAL A 672 -4.99 43.67 17.00
N ALA A 673 -4.36 43.18 18.08
CA ALA A 673 -4.32 43.86 19.37
C ALA A 673 -3.60 45.21 19.28
N GLN A 674 -2.48 45.29 18.55
CA GLN A 674 -1.76 46.53 18.34
C GLN A 674 -2.58 47.50 17.49
N VAL A 675 -3.14 47.02 16.38
CA VAL A 675 -3.90 47.87 15.44
C VAL A 675 -5.21 48.38 16.04
N SER A 676 -5.87 47.60 16.90
CA SER A 676 -7.14 47.99 17.53
C SER A 676 -6.99 49.23 18.44
N GLU A 677 -5.80 49.49 18.99
CA GLU A 677 -5.51 50.69 19.79
C GLU A 677 -5.31 51.94 18.92
N LEU A 678 -5.14 51.78 17.61
CA LEU A 678 -4.83 52.85 16.67
C LEU A 678 -6.05 53.39 15.92
N VAL A 679 -7.18 52.70 15.99
CA VAL A 679 -8.33 52.94 15.12
C VAL A 679 -9.57 53.31 15.94
N GLY A 680 -10.31 54.32 15.47
CA GLY A 680 -11.55 54.76 16.10
C GLY A 680 -12.74 53.83 15.78
N PRO A 681 -13.91 54.04 16.42
CA PRO A 681 -15.08 53.14 16.29
C PRO A 681 -15.68 53.06 14.87
N ALA A 682 -15.35 54.02 14.00
CA ALA A 682 -15.79 54.03 12.60
C ALA A 682 -14.97 53.07 11.70
N VAL A 683 -13.80 52.61 12.16
CA VAL A 683 -12.96 51.65 11.45
C VAL A 683 -13.11 50.28 12.11
N SER A 684 -13.46 49.27 11.32
CA SER A 684 -13.57 47.88 11.75
C SER A 684 -12.36 47.08 11.29
N VAL A 685 -12.03 46.02 12.04
CA VAL A 685 -11.14 44.97 11.55
C VAL A 685 -11.98 44.05 10.67
N ALA A 686 -11.75 44.10 9.35
CA ALA A 686 -12.47 43.31 8.37
C ALA A 686 -11.99 41.86 8.32
N ALA A 687 -10.68 41.61 8.44
CA ALA A 687 -10.11 40.27 8.41
C ALA A 687 -8.87 40.15 9.28
N ILE A 688 -8.65 38.97 9.85
CA ILE A 688 -7.41 38.55 10.52
C ILE A 688 -6.88 37.37 9.70
N ASN A 689 -5.90 37.65 8.84
CA ASN A 689 -5.38 36.71 7.85
C ASN A 689 -4.17 35.90 8.37
N GLY A 690 -3.55 36.37 9.44
CA GLY A 690 -2.45 35.72 10.15
C GLY A 690 -2.20 36.41 11.49
N PRO A 691 -1.28 35.87 12.32
CA PRO A 691 -0.95 36.47 13.62
C PRO A 691 -0.48 37.92 13.52
N GLU A 692 0.27 38.22 12.45
CA GLU A 692 0.87 39.53 12.17
C GLU A 692 0.20 40.23 10.98
N THR A 693 -0.94 39.76 10.49
CA THR A 693 -1.60 40.36 9.32
C THR A 693 -3.11 40.51 9.51
N CYS A 694 -3.59 41.75 9.42
CA CYS A 694 -5.01 42.06 9.47
C CYS A 694 -5.40 43.09 8.40
N VAL A 695 -6.71 43.25 8.18
CA VAL A 695 -7.26 44.21 7.22
C VAL A 695 -8.23 45.14 7.95
N LEU A 696 -8.01 46.43 7.83
CA LEU A 696 -8.91 47.48 8.31
C LEU A 696 -9.89 47.88 7.24
N SER A 697 -11.11 48.26 7.65
CA SER A 697 -12.15 48.71 6.75
C SER A 697 -13.03 49.78 7.38
N GLY A 698 -13.35 50.82 6.61
CA GLY A 698 -14.15 51.94 7.09
C GLY A 698 -14.24 53.07 6.06
N PRO A 699 -14.76 54.24 6.47
CA PRO A 699 -14.83 55.39 5.60
C PRO A 699 -13.43 55.96 5.32
N LEU A 700 -13.28 56.61 4.16
CA LEU A 700 -11.97 57.03 3.65
C LEU A 700 -11.22 57.99 4.59
N PRO A 701 -11.83 59.05 5.16
CA PRO A 701 -11.12 59.97 6.05
C PRO A 701 -10.57 59.30 7.31
N GLU A 702 -11.34 58.39 7.90
CA GLU A 702 -10.94 57.66 9.11
C GLU A 702 -9.87 56.61 8.82
N LEU A 703 -9.89 55.99 7.63
CA LEU A 703 -8.79 55.14 7.18
C LEU A 703 -7.51 55.93 6.90
N GLU A 704 -7.60 57.13 6.31
CA GLU A 704 -6.43 58.00 6.11
C GLU A 704 -5.81 58.40 7.45
N ALA A 705 -6.62 58.70 8.46
CA ALA A 705 -6.14 58.95 9.82
C ALA A 705 -5.47 57.70 10.44
N ALA A 706 -6.03 56.52 10.22
CA ALA A 706 -5.42 55.25 10.66
C ALA A 706 -4.08 54.99 9.95
N GLU A 707 -3.98 55.21 8.64
CA GLU A 707 -2.74 55.09 7.85
C GLU A 707 -1.66 56.06 8.35
N GLN A 708 -2.02 57.30 8.68
CA GLN A 708 -1.09 58.26 9.29
C GLN A 708 -0.59 57.76 10.65
N ALA A 709 -1.48 57.22 11.49
CA ALA A 709 -1.11 56.67 12.79
C ALA A 709 -0.21 55.43 12.67
N LEU A 710 -0.47 54.56 11.68
CA LEU A 710 0.37 53.40 11.34
C LEU A 710 1.75 53.84 10.86
N THR A 711 1.80 54.81 9.94
CA THR A 711 3.05 55.41 9.44
C THR A 711 3.89 56.00 10.58
N ALA A 712 3.25 56.74 11.50
CA ALA A 712 3.93 57.36 12.63
C ALA A 712 4.54 56.33 13.60
N ARG A 713 4.01 55.10 13.65
CA ARG A 713 4.55 53.98 14.44
C ARG A 713 5.45 53.04 13.63
N GLY A 714 5.71 53.34 12.36
CA GLY A 714 6.55 52.52 11.48
C GLY A 714 5.91 51.17 11.10
N ILE A 715 4.58 51.05 11.15
CA ILE A 715 3.86 49.83 10.79
C ILE A 715 3.56 49.81 9.29
N GLU A 716 4.00 48.75 8.60
CA GLU A 716 3.77 48.57 7.17
C GLU A 716 2.29 48.34 6.86
N HIS A 717 1.77 49.05 5.87
CA HIS A 717 0.38 48.97 5.45
C HIS A 717 0.21 49.27 3.96
N LYS A 718 -0.86 48.77 3.36
CA LYS A 718 -1.17 48.94 1.94
C LYS A 718 -2.67 48.97 1.68
N ARG A 719 -3.13 49.95 0.89
CA ARG A 719 -4.52 50.00 0.39
C ARG A 719 -4.85 48.75 -0.43
N VAL A 720 -5.96 48.10 -0.09
CA VAL A 720 -6.52 46.99 -0.88
C VAL A 720 -7.27 47.57 -2.06
N ARG A 721 -7.15 46.97 -3.24
CA ARG A 721 -7.89 47.36 -4.46
C ARG A 721 -9.35 46.92 -4.37
N TYR A 722 -10.09 47.52 -3.44
CA TYR A 722 -11.51 47.31 -3.23
C TYR A 722 -12.13 48.62 -2.73
N ALA A 723 -12.95 49.26 -3.56
CA ALA A 723 -13.47 50.61 -3.33
C ALA A 723 -14.69 50.65 -2.37
N ARG A 724 -14.83 49.64 -1.51
CA ARG A 724 -15.93 49.47 -0.56
C ARG A 724 -15.40 48.98 0.78
N ALA A 725 -16.07 49.39 1.85
CA ALA A 725 -15.70 49.01 3.21
C ALA A 725 -16.45 47.74 3.68
N ALA A 726 -16.10 46.58 3.12
CA ALA A 726 -16.72 45.31 3.51
C ALA A 726 -16.33 44.89 4.95
N HIS A 727 -17.20 44.13 5.62
CA HIS A 727 -17.01 43.69 7.01
C HIS A 727 -16.79 44.87 8.01
N SER A 728 -17.49 45.99 7.77
CA SER A 728 -17.39 47.21 8.59
C SER A 728 -18.76 47.73 9.04
N SER A 729 -18.75 48.69 9.97
CA SER A 729 -19.95 49.40 10.43
C SER A 729 -20.72 50.07 9.31
N MET A 730 -20.08 50.39 8.19
CA MET A 730 -20.75 50.94 7.00
C MET A 730 -21.77 49.97 6.38
N MET A 731 -21.74 48.68 6.72
CA MET A 731 -22.73 47.70 6.26
C MET A 731 -24.03 47.73 7.08
N GLU A 732 -24.03 48.27 8.30
CA GLU A 732 -25.18 48.24 9.23
C GLU A 732 -26.50 48.72 8.62
N PRO A 733 -26.55 49.83 7.84
CA PRO A 733 -27.80 50.28 7.19
C PRO A 733 -28.37 49.30 6.16
N TYR A 734 -27.56 48.34 5.70
CA TYR A 734 -27.90 47.43 4.62
C TYR A 734 -28.20 46.00 5.11
N LEU A 735 -27.96 45.70 6.38
CA LEU A 735 -28.10 44.34 6.94
C LEU A 735 -29.55 43.85 6.95
N GLU A 736 -30.53 44.71 7.22
CA GLU A 736 -31.95 44.34 7.19
C GLU A 736 -32.41 43.98 5.76
N GLY A 737 -31.85 44.66 4.75
CA GLY A 737 -32.05 44.30 3.34
C GLY A 737 -31.52 42.90 3.04
N PHE A 738 -30.30 42.59 3.49
CA PHE A 738 -29.70 41.27 3.30
C PHE A 738 -30.44 40.17 4.06
N ALA A 739 -30.86 40.44 5.30
CA ALA A 739 -31.62 39.48 6.11
C ALA A 739 -32.91 39.01 5.42
N ARG A 740 -33.60 39.92 4.71
CA ARG A 740 -34.78 39.57 3.91
C ARG A 740 -34.46 38.65 2.73
N GLU A 741 -33.30 38.77 2.12
CA GLU A 741 -32.86 37.88 1.05
C GLU A 741 -32.46 36.51 1.61
N VAL A 742 -31.73 36.45 2.72
CA VAL A 742 -31.39 35.19 3.40
C VAL A 742 -32.64 34.44 3.86
N ALA A 743 -33.65 35.14 4.37
CA ALA A 743 -34.91 34.55 4.82
C ALA A 743 -35.74 33.88 3.69
N ARG A 744 -35.44 34.18 2.41
CA ARG A 744 -36.08 33.54 1.25
C ARG A 744 -35.42 32.21 0.87
N VAL A 745 -34.24 31.92 1.43
CA VAL A 745 -33.46 30.74 1.12
C VAL A 745 -33.70 29.66 2.17
N ARG A 746 -33.86 28.41 1.73
CA ARG A 746 -33.97 27.28 2.64
C ARG A 746 -32.58 26.82 3.06
N LEU A 747 -32.11 27.26 4.21
CA LEU A 747 -30.82 26.83 4.76
C LEU A 747 -30.87 25.36 5.19
N ARG A 748 -29.85 24.59 4.83
CA ARG A 748 -29.75 23.14 5.10
C ARG A 748 -28.51 22.82 5.93
N VAL A 749 -28.53 21.65 6.56
CA VAL A 749 -27.37 21.12 7.30
C VAL A 749 -26.26 20.76 6.30
N PRO A 750 -25.00 21.13 6.55
CA PRO A 750 -23.90 20.83 5.65
C PRO A 750 -23.62 19.31 5.60
N SER A 751 -23.46 18.75 4.40
CA SER A 751 -23.06 17.35 4.18
C SER A 751 -21.54 17.16 4.18
N LEU A 752 -20.77 18.25 4.08
CA LEU A 752 -19.31 18.26 4.16
C LEU A 752 -18.87 19.17 5.31
N PRO A 753 -17.79 18.83 6.05
CA PRO A 753 -17.26 19.69 7.10
C PRO A 753 -16.80 21.05 6.56
N VAL A 754 -17.32 22.14 7.14
CA VAL A 754 -16.92 23.52 6.80
C VAL A 754 -16.33 24.18 8.03
N VAL A 755 -15.19 24.84 7.91
CA VAL A 755 -14.66 25.73 8.96
C VAL A 755 -15.18 27.14 8.73
N SER A 756 -15.87 27.68 9.72
CA SER A 756 -16.42 29.04 9.70
C SER A 756 -15.31 30.08 9.81
N SER A 757 -15.22 30.96 8.82
CA SER A 757 -14.34 32.13 8.89
C SER A 757 -14.92 33.24 9.79
N LEU A 758 -16.18 33.17 10.19
CA LEU A 758 -16.76 34.07 11.19
C LEU A 758 -16.34 33.71 12.62
N THR A 759 -16.38 32.43 12.98
CA THR A 759 -16.13 31.96 14.35
C THR A 759 -14.70 31.46 14.56
N GLY A 760 -13.98 31.09 13.50
CA GLY A 760 -12.67 30.46 13.56
C GLY A 760 -12.71 28.99 13.98
N ARG A 761 -13.88 28.33 13.88
CA ARG A 761 -14.14 26.96 14.33
C ARG A 761 -14.98 26.21 13.30
N TRP A 762 -15.12 24.89 13.46
CA TRP A 762 -16.08 24.10 12.68
C TRP A 762 -17.50 24.69 12.74
N LEU A 763 -18.08 24.93 11.56
CA LEU A 763 -19.43 25.47 11.39
C LEU A 763 -20.45 24.46 11.93
N GLN A 764 -21.20 24.87 12.95
CA GLN A 764 -22.20 24.00 13.56
C GLN A 764 -23.48 23.95 12.72
N GLU A 765 -24.24 22.85 12.79
CA GLU A 765 -25.50 22.71 12.05
C GLU A 765 -26.48 23.85 12.33
N ARG A 766 -26.60 24.24 13.61
CA ARG A 766 -27.43 25.36 14.08
C ARG A 766 -26.96 26.72 13.57
N GLU A 767 -25.67 26.86 13.26
CA GLU A 767 -25.09 28.10 12.72
C GLU A 767 -25.33 28.16 11.22
N ALA A 768 -25.04 27.07 10.49
CA ALA A 768 -25.27 26.97 9.05
C ALA A 768 -26.74 27.21 8.67
N THR A 769 -27.67 26.69 9.48
CA THR A 769 -29.13 26.81 9.29
C THR A 769 -29.75 28.08 9.85
N SER A 770 -28.94 29.02 10.37
CA SER A 770 -29.42 30.28 10.95
C SER A 770 -29.26 31.45 9.97
N PRO A 771 -30.35 32.18 9.62
CA PRO A 771 -30.24 33.41 8.84
C PRO A 771 -29.37 34.48 9.51
N ASP A 772 -29.39 34.54 10.85
CA ASP A 772 -28.59 35.49 11.64
C ASP A 772 -27.09 35.27 11.42
N TYR A 773 -26.65 34.02 11.29
CA TYR A 773 -25.26 33.69 11.03
C TYR A 773 -24.76 34.36 9.74
N TRP A 774 -25.53 34.26 8.64
CA TRP A 774 -25.15 34.80 7.33
C TRP A 774 -25.15 36.33 7.29
N VAL A 775 -26.07 36.97 8.03
CA VAL A 775 -26.09 38.43 8.22
C VAL A 775 -24.87 38.89 9.01
N ARG A 776 -24.54 38.18 10.10
CA ARG A 776 -23.35 38.45 10.91
C ARG A 776 -22.06 38.21 10.13
N HIS A 777 -21.99 37.16 9.33
CA HIS A 777 -20.85 36.86 8.46
C HIS A 777 -20.58 37.99 7.46
N LEU A 778 -21.62 38.65 6.93
CA LEU A 778 -21.46 39.83 6.07
C LEU A 778 -20.85 41.04 6.80
N ARG A 779 -21.18 41.23 8.07
CA ARG A 779 -20.81 42.42 8.87
C ARG A 779 -19.51 42.29 9.64
N HIS A 780 -19.24 41.13 10.23
CA HIS A 780 -18.18 40.96 11.22
C HIS A 780 -16.87 40.46 10.61
N THR A 781 -15.82 40.49 11.41
CA THR A 781 -14.45 40.13 11.06
C THR A 781 -14.34 38.70 10.53
N VAL A 782 -13.62 38.54 9.42
CA VAL A 782 -13.19 37.25 8.89
C VAL A 782 -11.96 36.76 9.67
N ARG A 783 -12.15 35.81 10.58
CA ARG A 783 -11.13 35.16 11.41
C ARG A 783 -10.43 34.03 10.65
N PHE A 784 -9.87 34.33 9.47
CA PHE A 784 -9.26 33.33 8.60
C PHE A 784 -8.07 32.61 9.26
N SER A 785 -7.21 33.34 10.00
CA SER A 785 -6.09 32.72 10.72
C SER A 785 -6.57 31.67 11.73
N ASP A 786 -7.60 31.99 12.52
CA ASP A 786 -8.14 31.06 13.52
C ASP A 786 -8.78 29.84 12.83
N ALA A 787 -9.55 30.08 11.76
CA ALA A 787 -10.18 29.02 10.98
C ALA A 787 -9.14 28.08 10.33
N LEU A 788 -8.07 28.65 9.76
CA LEU A 788 -6.98 27.87 9.19
C LEU A 788 -6.22 27.10 10.28
N GLY A 789 -5.98 27.69 11.45
CA GLY A 789 -5.42 27.00 12.61
C GLY A 789 -6.26 25.79 13.01
N CYS A 790 -7.57 25.97 13.15
CA CYS A 790 -8.53 24.90 13.42
C CYS A 790 -8.44 23.77 12.37
N LEU A 791 -8.34 24.12 11.09
CA LEU A 791 -8.21 23.15 10.01
C LEU A 791 -6.89 22.38 10.09
N LEU A 792 -5.77 23.07 10.28
CA LEU A 792 -4.41 22.49 10.36
C LEU A 792 -4.22 21.56 11.57
N GLU A 793 -4.90 21.84 12.69
CA GLU A 793 -4.84 21.02 13.91
C GLU A 793 -5.70 19.75 13.81
N SER A 794 -6.68 19.72 12.91
CA SER A 794 -7.70 18.67 12.85
C SER A 794 -7.33 17.46 11.99
N GLY A 795 -6.16 17.44 11.36
CA GLY A 795 -5.72 16.33 10.53
C GLY A 795 -4.67 16.72 9.49
N ASP A 796 -4.08 15.70 8.87
CA ASP A 796 -3.08 15.87 7.83
C ASP A 796 -3.72 15.87 6.44
N ARG A 797 -3.73 17.04 5.79
CA ARG A 797 -4.45 17.27 4.53
C ARG A 797 -3.60 18.07 3.55
N ALA A 798 -3.76 17.78 2.27
CA ALA A 798 -3.37 18.71 1.22
C ALA A 798 -4.35 19.89 1.18
N LEU A 799 -3.82 21.11 1.23
CA LEU A 799 -4.60 22.34 1.22
C LEU A 799 -4.59 22.94 -0.18
N ILE A 800 -5.73 22.91 -0.87
CA ILE A 800 -5.85 23.34 -2.27
C ILE A 800 -6.63 24.65 -2.33
N GLU A 801 -5.99 25.74 -2.78
CA GLU A 801 -6.70 26.97 -3.15
C GLU A 801 -7.48 26.75 -4.45
N VAL A 802 -8.80 26.69 -4.32
CA VAL A 802 -9.76 26.47 -5.40
C VAL A 802 -10.35 27.82 -5.81
N GLY A 803 -9.55 28.58 -6.55
CA GLY A 803 -9.93 29.91 -7.03
C GLY A 803 -8.86 30.55 -7.90
N PRO A 804 -9.08 31.79 -8.38
CA PRO A 804 -8.26 32.39 -9.41
C PRO A 804 -6.88 32.89 -8.97
N GLY A 805 -6.39 32.59 -7.77
CA GLY A 805 -5.13 33.17 -7.28
C GLY A 805 -4.33 32.25 -6.36
N THR A 806 -3.36 32.87 -5.69
CA THR A 806 -2.39 32.24 -4.77
C THR A 806 -2.40 32.93 -3.40
N THR A 807 -3.47 33.69 -3.09
CA THR A 807 -3.51 34.51 -1.87
C THR A 807 -3.64 33.65 -0.64
N LEU A 808 -4.60 32.71 -0.65
CA LEU A 808 -4.77 31.79 0.48
C LEU A 808 -3.57 30.86 0.61
N THR A 809 -3.00 30.42 -0.51
CA THR A 809 -1.76 29.63 -0.58
C THR A 809 -0.62 30.34 0.15
N ALA A 810 -0.42 31.64 -0.10
CA ALA A 810 0.61 32.43 0.56
C ALA A 810 0.35 32.55 2.07
N LEU A 811 -0.88 32.88 2.48
CA LEU A 811 -1.27 32.98 3.89
C LEU A 811 -1.11 31.64 4.62
N THR A 812 -1.50 30.55 3.98
CA THR A 812 -1.40 29.20 4.54
C THR A 812 0.04 28.76 4.72
N ARG A 813 0.93 29.06 3.76
CA ARG A 813 2.37 28.78 3.88
C ARG A 813 3.02 29.55 5.03
N GLN A 814 2.54 30.75 5.34
CA GLN A 814 3.05 31.61 6.40
C GLN A 814 2.43 31.34 7.78
N HIS A 815 1.38 30.52 7.86
CA HIS A 815 0.65 30.29 9.10
C HIS A 815 1.48 29.47 10.10
N PRO A 816 1.64 29.90 11.37
CA PRO A 816 2.55 29.25 12.33
C PRO A 816 2.11 27.85 12.75
N ALA A 817 0.81 27.53 12.67
CA ALA A 817 0.30 26.20 12.99
C ALA A 817 0.58 25.16 11.88
N ARG A 818 1.02 25.60 10.69
CA ARG A 818 1.32 24.69 9.59
C ARG A 818 2.64 23.97 9.87
N LYS A 819 2.62 22.65 9.75
CA LYS A 819 3.80 21.80 9.91
C LYS A 819 4.30 21.42 8.51
N THR A 820 3.84 20.28 8.02
CA THR A 820 4.29 19.64 6.78
C THR A 820 3.24 19.62 5.69
N GLN A 821 2.00 20.04 5.98
CA GLN A 821 0.89 19.96 5.03
C GLN A 821 1.22 20.63 3.68
N PRO A 822 1.02 19.94 2.54
CA PRO A 822 1.27 20.52 1.23
C PRO A 822 0.20 21.59 0.92
N VAL A 823 0.62 22.64 0.21
CA VAL A 823 -0.25 23.78 -0.14
C VAL A 823 -0.15 24.09 -1.62
N LEU A 824 -1.28 23.95 -2.31
CA LEU A 824 -1.40 23.98 -3.75
C LEU A 824 -2.34 25.11 -4.18
N ALA A 825 -2.12 25.63 -5.39
CA ALA A 825 -3.02 26.57 -6.03
C ALA A 825 -3.51 25.97 -7.34
N THR A 826 -4.82 26.05 -7.60
CA THR A 826 -5.40 25.58 -8.86
C THR A 826 -4.98 26.46 -10.04
N LEU A 827 -4.87 27.78 -9.81
CA LEU A 827 -4.48 28.79 -10.81
C LEU A 827 -3.28 29.61 -10.32
N PRO A 828 -2.06 29.40 -10.84
CA PRO A 828 -0.91 30.20 -10.45
C PRO A 828 -1.05 31.67 -10.89
N THR A 829 -0.38 32.59 -10.18
CA THR A 829 -0.37 34.03 -10.47
C THR A 829 0.42 34.36 -11.75
N LYS A 830 -0.03 35.41 -12.46
CA LYS A 830 0.41 35.81 -13.82
C LYS A 830 1.93 36.06 -13.91
N GLY A 831 2.59 35.34 -14.84
CA GLY A 831 4.03 35.42 -15.15
C GLY A 831 4.47 34.29 -16.09
N ASP A 832 3.85 33.12 -15.95
CA ASP A 832 4.01 31.96 -16.83
C ASP A 832 2.73 31.75 -17.67
N ALA A 833 2.89 31.27 -18.90
CA ALA A 833 1.85 30.85 -19.86
C ALA A 833 0.71 30.02 -19.22
N PRO A 834 -0.48 29.86 -19.85
CA PRO A 834 -1.63 29.16 -19.25
C PRO A 834 -1.21 27.83 -18.62
N GLY A 835 -1.24 27.78 -17.28
CA GLY A 835 -0.90 26.60 -16.51
C GLY A 835 -1.78 25.45 -16.99
N SER A 836 -1.15 24.37 -17.45
CA SER A 836 -1.88 23.17 -17.84
C SER A 836 -2.77 22.73 -16.69
N ALA A 837 -4.04 22.46 -16.98
CA ALA A 837 -4.95 21.89 -16.00
C ALA A 837 -4.37 20.61 -15.36
N LEU A 838 -3.63 19.83 -16.15
CA LEU A 838 -2.99 18.60 -15.72
C LEU A 838 -1.77 18.83 -14.80
N ALA A 839 -1.17 20.02 -14.81
CA ALA A 839 -0.08 20.34 -13.88
C ALA A 839 -0.61 20.43 -12.43
N ALA A 840 -1.82 20.98 -12.24
CA ALA A 840 -2.45 20.99 -10.91
C ALA A 840 -2.73 19.57 -10.41
N LEU A 841 -3.20 18.66 -11.28
CA LEU A 841 -3.35 17.24 -10.98
C LEU A 841 -2.02 16.58 -10.61
N GLY A 842 -0.96 16.85 -11.36
CA GLY A 842 0.38 16.36 -11.06
C GLY A 842 0.86 16.81 -9.68
N GLU A 843 0.71 18.10 -9.34
CA GLU A 843 1.05 18.63 -8.02
C GLU A 843 0.21 17.99 -6.91
N ALA A 844 -1.09 17.78 -7.13
CA ALA A 844 -1.95 17.12 -6.17
C ALA A 844 -1.52 15.66 -5.92
N TRP A 845 -1.28 14.89 -6.97
CA TRP A 845 -0.77 13.52 -6.86
C TRP A 845 0.59 13.48 -6.13
N ALA A 846 1.49 14.39 -6.48
CA ALA A 846 2.79 14.52 -5.82
C ALA A 846 2.62 14.82 -4.32
N ALA A 847 1.63 15.64 -3.96
CA ALA A 847 1.24 15.96 -2.59
C ALA A 847 0.47 14.85 -1.86
N GLY A 848 0.35 13.64 -2.42
CA GLY A 848 -0.31 12.49 -1.77
C GLY A 848 -1.83 12.50 -1.86
N VAL A 849 -2.40 13.32 -2.75
CA VAL A 849 -3.84 13.30 -3.03
C VAL A 849 -4.16 12.10 -3.91
N ASP A 850 -5.21 11.37 -3.53
CA ASP A 850 -5.77 10.30 -4.36
C ASP A 850 -6.58 10.89 -5.52
N VAL A 851 -6.15 10.52 -6.73
CA VAL A 851 -6.75 10.97 -8.00
C VAL A 851 -7.34 9.75 -8.68
N ASP A 852 -8.59 9.86 -9.12
CA ASP A 852 -9.29 8.80 -9.85
C ASP A 852 -8.95 8.88 -11.34
N TRP A 853 -7.82 8.27 -11.71
CA TRP A 853 -7.32 8.31 -13.08
C TRP A 853 -8.20 7.54 -14.07
N GLU A 854 -8.92 6.51 -13.62
CA GLU A 854 -9.85 5.78 -14.46
C GLU A 854 -11.02 6.69 -14.84
N HIS A 855 -11.62 7.37 -13.86
CA HIS A 855 -12.71 8.31 -14.12
C HIS A 855 -12.29 9.47 -15.04
N ILE A 856 -11.06 9.98 -14.89
CA ILE A 856 -10.50 11.04 -15.76
C ILE A 856 -10.42 10.61 -17.23
N ARG A 857 -10.31 9.30 -17.49
CA ARG A 857 -10.25 8.69 -18.82
C ARG A 857 -11.58 8.12 -19.28
N ASP A 858 -12.67 8.34 -18.54
CA ASP A 858 -13.98 7.76 -18.86
C ASP A 858 -14.40 8.04 -20.31
N GLY A 859 -14.81 6.97 -20.98
CA GLY A 859 -15.19 6.98 -22.39
C GLY A 859 -14.01 7.01 -23.38
N GLU A 860 -12.76 6.98 -22.94
CA GLU A 860 -11.60 6.73 -23.80
C GLU A 860 -11.28 5.24 -23.88
N ARG A 861 -10.76 4.82 -25.04
CA ARG A 861 -10.17 3.49 -25.19
C ARG A 861 -8.67 3.49 -25.02
N ARG A 862 -8.24 3.23 -23.78
CA ARG A 862 -6.83 3.09 -23.38
C ARG A 862 -6.45 1.64 -23.17
N ARG A 863 -5.18 1.34 -23.40
CA ARG A 863 -4.57 0.02 -23.14
C ARG A 863 -3.53 0.13 -22.05
N ARG A 864 -3.34 -0.97 -21.33
CA ARG A 864 -2.13 -1.21 -20.54
C ARG A 864 -1.00 -1.60 -21.49
N VAL A 865 0.18 -0.97 -21.36
CA VAL A 865 1.33 -1.21 -22.25
C VAL A 865 2.58 -1.60 -21.48
N ASP A 866 3.47 -2.37 -22.12
CA ASP A 866 4.76 -2.76 -21.53
C ASP A 866 5.70 -1.54 -21.39
N LEU A 867 6.06 -1.26 -20.14
CA LEU A 867 6.90 -0.15 -19.71
C LEU A 867 8.01 -0.66 -18.78
N PRO A 868 9.13 0.07 -18.65
CA PRO A 868 10.14 -0.21 -17.65
C PRO A 868 9.53 -0.42 -16.25
N THR A 869 10.08 -1.40 -15.55
CA THR A 869 9.67 -1.81 -14.20
C THR A 869 10.50 -1.09 -13.14
N TYR A 870 10.17 -1.31 -11.87
CA TYR A 870 10.88 -0.76 -10.73
C TYR A 870 12.38 -1.10 -10.79
N SER A 871 13.20 -0.09 -10.49
CA SER A 871 14.66 -0.22 -10.46
C SER A 871 15.14 -0.43 -9.03
N PHE A 872 15.23 -1.68 -8.59
CA PHE A 872 15.65 -2.08 -7.23
C PHE A 872 17.05 -1.55 -6.84
N ASP A 873 17.21 -1.08 -5.60
CA ASP A 873 18.51 -0.76 -4.99
C ASP A 873 19.05 -2.01 -4.30
N ARG A 874 19.67 -2.90 -5.10
CA ARG A 874 20.15 -4.18 -4.60
C ARG A 874 21.38 -4.01 -3.72
N GLU A 875 21.35 -4.69 -2.58
CA GLU A 875 22.52 -4.94 -1.75
C GLU A 875 22.88 -6.42 -1.79
N HIS A 876 24.16 -6.71 -1.57
CA HIS A 876 24.67 -8.09 -1.54
C HIS A 876 24.39 -8.72 -0.18
N TYR A 877 23.67 -9.85 -0.16
CA TYR A 877 23.43 -10.62 1.07
C TYR A 877 23.95 -12.05 0.93
N SER A 878 25.05 -12.36 1.62
CA SER A 878 25.63 -13.71 1.67
C SER A 878 25.93 -14.14 3.10
N LEU A 879 26.03 -15.46 3.32
CA LEU A 879 26.26 -16.04 4.64
C LEU A 879 27.73 -15.87 5.12
N ASP A 880 28.65 -15.57 4.20
CA ASP A 880 30.10 -15.48 4.46
C ASP A 880 30.58 -14.10 4.96
N ASP A 881 29.74 -13.05 4.91
CA ASP A 881 30.11 -11.68 5.33
C ASP A 881 30.19 -11.48 6.87
N ALA A 882 30.04 -12.55 7.64
CA ALA A 882 30.51 -12.60 9.02
C ALA A 882 32.05 -12.78 9.06
N ALA A 883 32.81 -11.76 8.64
CA ALA A 883 34.27 -11.80 8.70
C ALA A 883 34.75 -12.12 10.14
N PRO A 884 35.60 -13.14 10.36
CA PRO A 884 36.23 -13.36 11.65
C PRO A 884 37.23 -12.24 11.92
N SER A 885 37.02 -11.53 13.02
CA SER A 885 37.98 -10.55 13.56
C SER A 885 39.40 -11.14 13.65
N PRO A 886 40.46 -10.38 13.31
CA PRO A 886 41.87 -10.81 13.39
C PRO A 886 42.32 -11.32 14.78
N LEU A 887 41.51 -11.12 15.82
CA LEU A 887 41.79 -11.58 17.19
C LEU A 887 41.67 -13.10 17.39
N ALA A 888 41.14 -13.86 16.40
CA ALA A 888 40.92 -15.29 16.54
C ALA A 888 42.12 -16.18 16.12
N ARG A 889 43.12 -15.65 15.39
CA ARG A 889 44.33 -16.42 15.02
C ARG A 889 45.39 -16.44 16.12
N ASP A 890 45.45 -15.42 16.97
CA ASP A 890 46.38 -15.36 18.11
C ASP A 890 45.83 -16.08 19.36
N ALA A 891 44.52 -16.34 19.43
CA ALA A 891 43.87 -16.96 20.58
C ALA A 891 44.05 -18.49 20.68
N MET A 892 44.53 -19.15 19.61
CA MET A 892 44.74 -20.61 19.60
C MET A 892 46.12 -21.03 20.14
N ALA A 893 47.05 -20.09 20.34
CA ALA A 893 48.43 -20.36 20.75
C ALA A 893 48.76 -20.07 22.23
N ALA A 894 47.88 -19.42 23.01
CA ALA A 894 48.23 -18.91 24.34
C ALA A 894 47.31 -19.36 25.49
N LYS A 895 46.68 -20.54 25.39
CA LYS A 895 45.89 -21.14 26.49
C LYS A 895 46.73 -22.04 27.42
N ALA A 896 47.95 -21.61 27.71
CA ALA A 896 48.81 -22.15 28.76
C ALA A 896 49.21 -21.03 29.73
N LYS A 897 48.80 -21.20 30.99
CA LYS A 897 49.03 -20.37 32.20
C LYS A 897 47.94 -19.34 32.55
N ALA A 898 47.42 -19.54 33.76
CA ALA A 898 46.68 -18.62 34.62
C ALA A 898 47.35 -17.23 34.65
N THR A 899 46.67 -16.10 34.87
CA THR A 899 45.79 -15.66 35.97
C THR A 899 45.03 -14.39 35.53
N GLY A 900 43.83 -14.10 36.07
CA GLY A 900 43.01 -12.91 35.69
C GLY A 900 43.58 -11.55 36.11
N PRO A 901 42.80 -10.41 36.09
CA PRO A 901 41.43 -10.20 35.60
C PRO A 901 41.22 -8.98 34.63
N SER A 902 39.98 -8.91 34.11
CA SER A 902 39.16 -7.73 33.70
C SER A 902 39.14 -7.17 32.25
N LYS A 903 38.01 -7.46 31.56
CA LYS A 903 37.03 -6.68 30.72
C LYS A 903 37.44 -5.34 30.04
N PRO A 904 36.84 -5.00 28.85
CA PRO A 904 35.46 -4.45 28.74
C PRO A 904 34.47 -5.27 27.87
N LYS A 905 33.18 -5.26 28.25
CA LYS A 905 32.03 -5.94 27.59
C LYS A 905 31.20 -4.94 26.76
N ALA A 906 30.64 -5.39 25.64
CA ALA A 906 29.57 -4.70 24.91
C ALA A 906 28.24 -4.79 25.69
N GLN A 907 27.50 -3.68 25.76
CA GLN A 907 26.22 -3.56 26.48
C GLN A 907 25.06 -3.46 25.49
N ALA A 908 24.06 -4.32 25.67
CA ALA A 908 22.70 -4.14 25.16
C ALA A 908 21.92 -3.19 26.11
N PRO A 909 20.85 -2.52 25.66
CA PRO A 909 20.14 -1.52 26.46
C PRO A 909 19.44 -2.18 27.65
N ARG A 910 19.83 -1.81 28.87
CA ARG A 910 19.25 -2.28 30.13
C ARG A 910 18.17 -1.31 30.62
N ARG A 911 17.08 -1.84 31.18
CA ARG A 911 16.21 -1.10 32.13
C ARG A 911 16.48 -1.61 33.55
N GLY A 912 17.59 -1.18 34.17
CA GLY A 912 17.88 -1.43 35.60
C GLY A 912 19.32 -1.85 35.94
N GLU A 913 19.64 -1.80 37.24
CA GLU A 913 20.94 -2.18 37.82
C GLU A 913 21.07 -3.72 37.92
N ARG A 914 22.24 -4.29 37.59
CA ARG A 914 22.43 -5.76 37.52
C ARG A 914 22.45 -6.38 38.92
N VAL A 915 21.50 -7.27 39.20
CA VAL A 915 21.44 -8.06 40.44
C VAL A 915 21.94 -9.49 40.19
N ALA A 916 22.92 -9.94 40.97
CA ALA A 916 23.49 -11.28 40.90
C ALA A 916 22.53 -12.33 41.50
N PRO A 917 22.57 -13.60 41.04
CA PRO A 917 21.76 -14.67 41.61
C PRO A 917 22.05 -14.87 43.10
N ARG A 918 20.97 -15.02 43.88
CA ARG A 918 21.01 -15.03 45.35
C ARG A 918 21.07 -16.44 45.92
N ASP A 919 20.64 -17.44 45.16
CA ASP A 919 20.69 -18.85 45.53
C ASP A 919 21.06 -19.77 44.35
N ALA A 920 21.19 -21.07 44.65
CA ALA A 920 21.60 -22.07 43.67
C ALA A 920 20.57 -22.30 42.55
N THR A 921 19.28 -22.02 42.80
CA THR A 921 18.20 -22.15 41.80
C THR A 921 18.27 -20.99 40.81
N GLU A 922 18.38 -19.76 41.31
CA GLU A 922 18.60 -18.57 40.49
C GLU A 922 19.90 -18.68 39.70
N GLN A 923 20.99 -19.15 40.31
CA GLN A 923 22.27 -19.36 39.62
C GLN A 923 22.13 -20.35 38.46
N SER A 924 21.45 -21.47 38.71
CA SER A 924 21.25 -22.52 37.70
C SER A 924 20.34 -22.07 36.55
N LEU A 925 19.38 -21.18 36.83
CA LEU A 925 18.49 -20.57 35.83
C LEU A 925 19.18 -19.45 35.06
N VAL A 926 20.01 -18.62 35.72
CA VAL A 926 20.88 -17.65 35.05
C VAL A 926 21.73 -18.40 34.04
N GLU A 927 22.35 -19.52 34.40
CA GLU A 927 23.13 -20.33 33.46
C GLU A 927 22.30 -20.89 32.29
N CYS A 928 21.04 -21.28 32.52
CA CYS A 928 20.13 -21.67 31.43
C CYS A 928 19.87 -20.49 30.47
N PHE A 929 19.62 -19.29 30.99
CA PHE A 929 19.43 -18.08 30.18
C PHE A 929 20.73 -17.70 29.44
N GLN A 930 21.87 -17.73 30.12
CA GLN A 930 23.18 -17.45 29.52
C GLN A 930 23.50 -18.44 28.41
N THR A 931 23.18 -19.73 28.59
CA THR A 931 23.39 -20.77 27.59
C THR A 931 22.45 -20.59 26.39
N LEU A 932 21.18 -20.31 26.67
CA LEU A 932 20.16 -20.15 25.63
C LEU A 932 20.38 -18.91 24.77
N PHE A 933 20.75 -17.79 25.40
CA PHE A 933 20.96 -16.50 24.73
C PHE A 933 22.43 -16.22 24.38
N ARG A 934 23.37 -17.11 24.77
CA ARG A 934 24.83 -16.93 24.63
C ARG A 934 25.36 -15.62 25.22
N LEU A 935 24.82 -15.23 26.38
CA LEU A 935 25.19 -14.00 27.08
C LEU A 935 25.99 -14.30 28.35
N ASP A 936 27.15 -13.66 28.53
CA ASP A 936 27.96 -13.85 29.74
C ASP A 936 27.48 -12.99 30.94
N ASP A 937 26.49 -12.12 30.76
CA ASP A 937 26.12 -11.07 31.73
C ASP A 937 24.62 -10.96 32.01
N VAL A 938 23.96 -12.09 32.31
CA VAL A 938 22.55 -12.13 32.74
C VAL A 938 22.45 -11.91 34.26
N GLY A 939 21.48 -11.10 34.68
CA GLY A 939 21.06 -10.87 36.06
C GLY A 939 19.65 -11.43 36.34
N ILE A 940 19.27 -11.52 37.60
CA ILE A 940 18.03 -12.24 37.98
C ILE A 940 16.72 -11.56 37.57
N HIS A 941 16.75 -10.25 37.30
CA HIS A 941 15.59 -9.48 36.85
C HIS A 941 15.58 -9.27 35.33
N ASP A 942 16.55 -9.83 34.60
CA ASP A 942 16.56 -9.71 33.14
C ASP A 942 15.39 -10.51 32.57
N ASP A 943 14.54 -9.82 31.82
CA ASP A 943 13.34 -10.38 31.22
C ASP A 943 13.71 -11.18 29.96
N PHE A 944 13.19 -12.40 29.88
CA PHE A 944 13.43 -13.33 28.79
C PHE A 944 13.10 -12.75 27.41
N PHE A 945 12.00 -12.02 27.27
CA PHE A 945 11.59 -11.43 25.99
C PHE A 945 12.44 -10.21 25.65
N ALA A 946 12.83 -9.43 26.67
CA ALA A 946 13.76 -8.31 26.49
C ALA A 946 15.18 -8.76 26.08
N LEU A 947 15.56 -9.99 26.44
CA LEU A 947 16.80 -10.63 25.97
C LEU A 947 16.68 -11.23 24.56
N GLY A 948 15.54 -11.03 23.87
CA GLY A 948 15.28 -11.51 22.52
C GLY A 948 14.62 -12.90 22.45
N GLY A 949 13.98 -13.35 23.53
CA GLY A 949 13.27 -14.63 23.57
C GLY A 949 11.90 -14.56 22.89
N ASP A 950 11.54 -15.60 22.14
CA ASP A 950 10.20 -15.81 21.57
C ASP A 950 9.58 -17.11 22.11
N SER A 951 8.35 -17.44 21.67
CA SER A 951 7.63 -18.64 22.11
C SER A 951 8.37 -19.96 21.81
N LEU A 952 9.19 -20.01 20.77
CA LEU A 952 9.99 -21.20 20.41
C LEU A 952 11.22 -21.32 21.31
N VAL A 953 11.90 -20.20 21.58
CA VAL A 953 13.01 -20.10 22.53
C VAL A 953 12.52 -20.40 23.95
N ALA A 954 11.29 -20.01 24.28
CA ALA A 954 10.66 -20.29 25.58
C ALA A 954 10.46 -21.80 25.77
N LEU A 955 10.02 -22.53 24.74
CA LEU A 955 9.89 -23.99 24.78
C LEU A 955 11.25 -24.68 25.00
N ARG A 956 12.33 -24.15 24.40
CA ARG A 956 13.70 -24.66 24.63
C ARG A 956 14.19 -24.36 26.05
N LEU A 957 13.95 -23.15 26.56
CA LEU A 957 14.27 -22.80 27.94
C LEU A 957 13.53 -23.72 28.92
N LEU A 958 12.23 -23.95 28.69
CA LEU A 958 11.42 -24.83 29.52
C LEU A 958 11.88 -26.28 29.45
N ALA A 959 12.36 -26.75 28.29
CA ALA A 959 13.00 -28.06 28.17
C ALA A 959 14.31 -28.13 28.98
N MET A 960 15.17 -27.11 28.89
CA MET A 960 16.42 -27.03 29.66
C MET A 960 16.17 -26.96 31.17
N ILE A 961 15.15 -26.20 31.59
CA ILE A 961 14.72 -26.13 32.98
C ILE A 961 14.16 -27.48 33.43
N SER A 962 13.35 -28.14 32.61
CA SER A 962 12.80 -29.46 32.92
C SER A 962 13.89 -30.52 33.04
N GLU A 963 14.93 -30.47 32.21
CA GLU A 963 16.07 -31.38 32.26
C GLU A 963 16.94 -31.12 33.51
N ARG A 964 17.20 -29.85 33.83
CA ARG A 964 18.11 -29.46 34.92
C ARG A 964 17.48 -29.54 36.31
N PHE A 965 16.18 -29.28 36.44
CA PHE A 965 15.48 -29.24 37.73
C PHE A 965 14.45 -30.37 37.91
N GLY A 966 14.22 -31.21 36.90
CA GLY A 966 13.29 -32.34 36.96
C GLY A 966 11.80 -31.94 37.09
N LYS A 967 11.46 -30.66 36.89
CA LYS A 967 10.09 -30.13 36.95
C LYS A 967 9.69 -29.55 35.60
N ARG A 968 8.56 -30.00 35.05
CA ARG A 968 7.98 -29.41 33.83
C ARG A 968 7.20 -28.15 34.19
N LEU A 969 7.64 -27.02 33.64
CA LEU A 969 6.88 -25.78 33.65
C LEU A 969 6.10 -25.64 32.33
N ALA A 970 4.88 -25.14 32.39
CA ALA A 970 4.05 -24.89 31.21
C ALA A 970 4.43 -23.56 30.53
N LEU A 971 4.18 -23.42 29.22
CA LEU A 971 4.46 -22.19 28.47
C LEU A 971 3.75 -20.96 29.07
N LYS A 972 2.53 -21.14 29.58
CA LYS A 972 1.79 -20.11 30.31
C LYS A 972 2.58 -19.58 31.51
N GLU A 973 3.30 -20.44 32.23
CA GLU A 973 4.09 -20.02 33.38
C GLU A 973 5.27 -19.15 32.96
N MET A 974 5.94 -19.49 31.84
CA MET A 974 7.01 -18.68 31.28
C MET A 974 6.55 -17.28 30.86
N LEU A 975 5.36 -17.20 30.25
CA LEU A 975 4.76 -15.92 29.83
C LEU A 975 4.38 -15.05 31.04
N THR A 976 4.04 -15.67 32.17
CA THR A 976 3.65 -14.96 33.41
C THR A 976 4.81 -14.70 34.38
N ALA A 977 5.94 -15.38 34.19
CA ALA A 977 7.13 -15.30 35.02
C ALA A 977 8.39 -15.22 34.14
N PRO A 978 8.58 -14.15 33.34
CA PRO A 978 9.61 -14.10 32.31
C PRO A 978 11.04 -13.82 32.81
N THR A 979 11.26 -13.60 34.11
CA THR A 979 12.60 -13.34 34.67
C THR A 979 13.12 -14.55 35.43
N VAL A 980 14.45 -14.63 35.59
CA VAL A 980 15.08 -15.72 36.36
C VAL A 980 14.58 -15.75 37.81
N GLU A 981 14.39 -14.61 38.47
CA GLU A 981 13.81 -14.55 39.82
C GLU A 981 12.41 -15.16 39.86
N LEU A 982 11.54 -14.81 38.90
CA LEU A 982 10.16 -15.28 38.92
C LEU A 982 10.07 -16.78 38.60
N LEU A 983 10.92 -17.27 37.69
CA LEU A 983 11.06 -18.72 37.43
C LEU A 983 11.64 -19.46 38.63
N ALA A 984 12.62 -18.87 39.33
CA ALA A 984 13.20 -19.44 40.54
C ALA A 984 12.15 -19.57 41.65
N ARG A 985 11.25 -18.58 41.81
CA ARG A 985 10.13 -18.67 42.76
C ARG A 985 9.17 -19.81 42.41
N LYS A 986 8.88 -20.03 41.13
CA LYS A 986 8.04 -21.14 40.66
C LYS A 986 8.70 -22.51 40.85
N LEU A 987 10.02 -22.59 40.73
CA LEU A 987 10.78 -23.83 40.90
C LEU A 987 11.10 -24.14 42.37
N GLY A 988 11.32 -23.11 43.18
CA GLY A 988 11.90 -23.14 44.53
C GLY A 988 10.96 -22.91 45.71
N GLY A 989 9.63 -22.92 45.50
CA GLY A 989 8.67 -23.02 46.62
C GLY A 989 8.79 -21.95 47.71
N ARG A 990 9.23 -20.73 47.36
CA ARG A 990 9.06 -19.55 48.21
C ARG A 990 7.83 -18.78 47.73
N GLU A 991 6.67 -19.20 48.24
CA GLU A 991 5.48 -18.35 48.26
C GLU A 991 5.71 -17.17 49.20
N GLU A 992 6.14 -16.06 48.63
CA GLU A 992 5.82 -14.73 49.16
C GLU A 992 5.22 -13.91 48.02
N GLY A 993 3.93 -14.16 47.78
CA GLY A 993 3.10 -13.38 46.86
C GLY A 993 1.66 -13.67 47.21
N ARG A 994 0.89 -12.65 47.61
CA ARG A 994 -0.52 -12.79 47.97
C ARG A 994 -1.25 -13.61 46.90
N SER A 995 -1.89 -14.72 47.30
CA SER A 995 -2.84 -15.43 46.45
C SER A 995 -3.93 -14.45 46.03
N LEU A 996 -4.07 -14.24 44.72
CA LEU A 996 -5.16 -13.44 44.16
C LEU A 996 -6.47 -14.19 44.38
N PRO A 997 -7.59 -13.49 44.62
CA PRO A 997 -8.90 -14.12 44.61
C PRO A 997 -9.12 -14.89 43.30
N ALA A 998 -9.83 -16.01 43.36
CA ALA A 998 -10.27 -16.73 42.15
C ALA A 998 -10.95 -15.74 41.20
N GLY A 999 -10.89 -15.91 39.87
CA GLY A 999 -11.50 -14.97 38.91
C GLY A 999 -10.85 -13.58 38.79
N VAL A 1000 -9.71 -13.31 39.46
CA VAL A 1000 -8.91 -12.10 39.26
C VAL A 1000 -7.58 -12.41 38.61
N ALA A 1001 -7.32 -11.80 37.45
CA ALA A 1001 -6.07 -11.90 36.72
C ALA A 1001 -5.19 -10.67 36.95
N LEU A 1002 -3.89 -10.88 37.20
CA LEU A 1002 -2.88 -9.81 37.16
C LEU A 1002 -2.47 -9.58 35.71
N LEU A 1003 -2.85 -8.45 35.14
CA LEU A 1003 -2.47 -8.08 33.77
C LEU A 1003 -1.07 -7.49 33.70
N GLN A 1004 -0.70 -6.71 34.72
CA GLN A 1004 0.58 -6.01 34.78
C GLN A 1004 1.03 -5.80 36.22
N GLN A 1005 2.31 -6.06 36.50
CA GLN A 1005 2.93 -5.67 37.77
C GLN A 1005 3.37 -4.21 37.71
N GLY A 1006 3.22 -3.50 38.82
CA GLY A 1006 3.71 -2.15 38.96
C GLY A 1006 3.58 -1.64 40.39
N THR A 1007 4.31 -0.59 40.70
CA THR A 1007 4.33 0.02 42.05
C THR A 1007 3.93 1.50 42.03
N ARG A 1008 3.68 2.06 40.83
CA ARG A 1008 3.35 3.47 40.65
C ARG A 1008 1.87 3.75 40.87
N GLY A 1009 1.56 4.47 41.95
CA GLY A 1009 0.20 4.95 42.24
C GLY A 1009 -0.81 3.84 42.53
N PRO A 1010 -2.11 4.18 42.70
CA PRO A 1010 -3.18 3.20 42.85
C PRO A 1010 -3.28 2.28 41.60
N PRO A 1011 -3.57 0.98 41.77
CA PRO A 1011 -3.75 0.06 40.65
C PRO A 1011 -4.96 0.37 39.78
N LEU A 1012 -4.88 -0.07 38.52
CA LEU A 1012 -5.99 -0.10 37.56
C LEU A 1012 -6.78 -1.40 37.75
N PHE A 1013 -8.10 -1.29 37.70
CA PHE A 1013 -9.00 -2.44 37.72
C PHE A 1013 -9.85 -2.47 36.47
N PHE A 1014 -9.72 -3.56 35.71
CA PHE A 1014 -10.46 -3.81 34.48
C PHE A 1014 -11.60 -4.80 34.73
N VAL A 1015 -12.77 -4.57 34.15
CA VAL A 1015 -13.88 -5.54 34.15
C VAL A 1015 -14.07 -6.11 32.75
N HIS A 1016 -14.21 -7.43 32.65
CA HIS A 1016 -14.40 -8.16 31.40
C HIS A 1016 -15.51 -7.59 30.49
N ALA A 1017 -15.37 -7.79 29.18
CA ALA A 1017 -16.43 -7.52 28.20
C ALA A 1017 -17.49 -8.64 28.21
N ALA A 1018 -18.47 -8.59 27.29
CA ALA A 1018 -19.60 -9.54 27.27
C ALA A 1018 -19.17 -11.01 27.23
N GLY A 1019 -18.04 -11.34 26.57
CA GLY A 1019 -17.48 -12.70 26.51
C GLY A 1019 -16.82 -13.20 27.81
N GLY A 1020 -16.78 -12.40 28.88
CA GLY A 1020 -16.32 -12.83 30.20
C GLY A 1020 -14.80 -12.84 30.42
N GLN A 1021 -14.00 -12.84 29.36
CA GLN A 1021 -12.54 -12.76 29.43
C GLN A 1021 -12.08 -11.30 29.54
N ALA A 1022 -10.93 -11.07 30.17
CA ALA A 1022 -10.35 -9.73 30.33
C ALA A 1022 -8.87 -9.64 29.92
N VAL A 1023 -8.32 -10.72 29.35
CA VAL A 1023 -6.89 -10.80 28.99
C VAL A 1023 -6.48 -9.78 27.91
N PHE A 1024 -7.40 -9.38 27.05
CA PHE A 1024 -7.17 -8.42 25.97
C PHE A 1024 -6.86 -7.00 26.48
N TYR A 1025 -7.14 -6.68 27.74
CA TYR A 1025 -6.76 -5.38 28.31
C TYR A 1025 -5.26 -5.22 28.60
N ARG A 1026 -4.44 -6.27 28.41
CA ARG A 1026 -3.02 -6.22 28.77
C ARG A 1026 -2.25 -5.13 28.03
N ASP A 1027 -2.48 -5.00 26.73
CA ASP A 1027 -1.78 -4.01 25.91
C ASP A 1027 -2.28 -2.60 26.24
N LEU A 1028 -3.58 -2.45 26.49
CA LEU A 1028 -4.15 -1.19 26.97
C LEU A 1028 -3.58 -0.79 28.35
N ALA A 1029 -3.46 -1.72 29.30
CA ALA A 1029 -2.88 -1.45 30.62
C ALA A 1029 -1.42 -0.97 30.54
N ARG A 1030 -0.64 -1.54 29.61
CA ARG A 1030 0.73 -1.11 29.31
C ARG A 1030 0.78 0.28 28.70
N ALA A 1031 -0.13 0.56 27.76
CA ALA A 1031 -0.24 1.86 27.12
C ALA A 1031 -0.68 2.96 28.08
N ILE A 1032 -1.51 2.65 29.09
CA ILE A 1032 -1.94 3.61 30.11
C ILE A 1032 -0.78 3.99 31.04
N ASP A 1033 -0.14 3.01 31.69
CA ASP A 1033 1.05 3.25 32.53
C ASP A 1033 1.75 1.93 32.82
N ALA A 1034 2.79 1.59 32.04
CA ALA A 1034 3.58 0.37 32.23
C ALA A 1034 4.21 0.19 33.62
N GLY A 1035 4.28 1.26 34.45
CA GLY A 1035 4.81 1.20 35.82
C GLY A 1035 3.76 0.98 36.92
N ARG A 1036 2.47 0.94 36.57
CA ARG A 1036 1.33 0.81 37.49
C ARG A 1036 0.79 -0.62 37.52
N ALA A 1037 0.37 -1.11 38.68
CA ALA A 1037 -0.26 -2.43 38.74
C ALA A 1037 -1.63 -2.41 38.05
N ALA A 1038 -1.96 -3.48 37.31
CA ALA A 1038 -3.26 -3.64 36.67
C ALA A 1038 -3.84 -5.04 36.93
N TYR A 1039 -5.06 -5.07 37.43
CA TYR A 1039 -5.84 -6.28 37.70
C TYR A 1039 -7.08 -6.32 36.82
N ALA A 1040 -7.57 -7.51 36.51
CA ALA A 1040 -8.79 -7.69 35.75
C ALA A 1040 -9.70 -8.74 36.37
N PHE A 1041 -11.00 -8.43 36.40
CA PHE A 1041 -12.05 -9.36 36.82
C PHE A 1041 -12.54 -10.15 35.61
N GLU A 1042 -12.44 -11.47 35.70
CA GLU A 1042 -13.03 -12.40 34.74
C GLU A 1042 -14.39 -12.90 35.23
N SER A 1043 -15.28 -13.20 34.30
CA SER A 1043 -16.64 -13.61 34.63
C SER A 1043 -16.65 -14.95 35.37
N ARG A 1044 -17.34 -14.98 36.52
CA ARG A 1044 -17.61 -16.22 37.25
C ARG A 1044 -18.52 -17.08 36.36
N GLY A 1045 -18.03 -18.23 35.93
CA GLY A 1045 -18.70 -19.11 34.95
C GLY A 1045 -17.82 -19.56 33.76
N LEU A 1046 -16.66 -18.91 33.56
CA LEU A 1046 -15.63 -19.42 32.63
C LEU A 1046 -14.86 -20.62 33.20
N GLU A 1047 -14.72 -20.68 34.53
CA GLU A 1047 -14.17 -21.84 35.23
C GLU A 1047 -15.14 -23.03 35.16
N PRO A 1048 -14.67 -24.29 35.02
CA PRO A 1048 -15.52 -25.47 34.83
C PRO A 1048 -16.65 -25.65 35.86
N ASP A 1049 -16.44 -25.21 37.10
CA ASP A 1049 -17.38 -25.33 38.23
C ASP A 1049 -17.72 -23.97 38.89
N GLY A 1050 -17.41 -22.85 38.21
CA GLY A 1050 -17.63 -21.51 38.76
C GLY A 1050 -19.11 -21.11 38.80
N PRO A 1051 -19.58 -20.39 39.84
CA PRO A 1051 -20.96 -19.88 39.87
C PRO A 1051 -21.16 -18.88 38.74
N LEU A 1052 -22.28 -18.96 38.01
CA LEU A 1052 -22.60 -18.00 36.96
C LEU A 1052 -23.40 -16.83 37.55
N HIS A 1053 -22.85 -15.61 37.46
CA HIS A 1053 -23.60 -14.40 37.82
C HIS A 1053 -24.56 -14.00 36.72
N THR A 1054 -25.77 -13.58 37.10
CA THR A 1054 -26.86 -13.33 36.14
C THR A 1054 -27.40 -11.90 36.18
N SER A 1055 -26.86 -11.06 37.06
CA SER A 1055 -27.18 -9.62 37.12
C SER A 1055 -25.92 -8.78 37.31
N VAL A 1056 -25.97 -7.51 36.87
CA VAL A 1056 -24.90 -6.53 37.09
C VAL A 1056 -24.67 -6.30 38.59
N ASP A 1057 -25.73 -6.33 39.42
CA ASP A 1057 -25.63 -6.17 40.87
C ASP A 1057 -24.86 -7.31 41.55
N GLU A 1058 -25.08 -8.55 41.13
CA GLU A 1058 -24.33 -9.72 41.63
C GLU A 1058 -22.84 -9.61 41.28
N MET A 1059 -22.53 -9.25 40.03
CA MET A 1059 -21.14 -9.09 39.56
C MET A 1059 -20.44 -7.94 40.28
N ALA A 1060 -21.09 -6.78 40.38
CA ALA A 1060 -20.53 -5.63 41.10
C ALA A 1060 -20.27 -5.95 42.57
N THR A 1061 -21.16 -6.73 43.23
CA THR A 1061 -20.95 -7.16 44.62
C THR A 1061 -19.71 -8.03 44.74
N ALA A 1062 -19.60 -9.09 43.93
CA ALA A 1062 -18.46 -10.00 43.96
C ALA A 1062 -17.14 -9.29 43.62
N TYR A 1063 -17.14 -8.46 42.57
CA TYR A 1063 -15.92 -7.76 42.15
C TYR A 1063 -15.50 -6.67 43.14
N LEU A 1064 -16.43 -6.04 43.87
CA LEU A 1064 -16.07 -5.13 44.96
C LEU A 1064 -15.45 -5.86 46.15
N GLU A 1065 -15.89 -7.08 46.48
CA GLU A 1065 -15.25 -7.90 47.51
C GLU A 1065 -13.81 -8.25 47.12
N ASP A 1066 -13.60 -8.71 45.88
CA ASP A 1066 -12.28 -9.02 45.34
C ASP A 1066 -11.38 -7.78 45.26
N LEU A 1067 -11.94 -6.66 44.78
CA LEU A 1067 -11.25 -5.38 44.70
C LEU A 1067 -10.80 -4.91 46.08
N ARG A 1068 -11.63 -5.04 47.12
CA ARG A 1068 -11.28 -4.64 48.49
C ARG A 1068 -10.24 -5.57 49.12
N ALA A 1069 -10.21 -6.85 48.74
CA ALA A 1069 -9.16 -7.76 49.16
C ALA A 1069 -7.79 -7.33 48.62
N LEU A 1070 -7.75 -6.75 47.42
CA LEU A 1070 -6.53 -6.25 46.78
C LEU A 1070 -6.17 -4.82 47.21
N GLN A 1071 -7.17 -3.95 47.32
CA GLN A 1071 -7.05 -2.55 47.71
C GLN A 1071 -8.19 -2.17 48.68
N PRO A 1072 -7.95 -2.27 50.01
CA PRO A 1072 -8.97 -2.00 51.01
C PRO A 1072 -9.46 -0.54 51.07
N VAL A 1073 -8.67 0.41 50.58
CA VAL A 1073 -9.00 1.86 50.61
C VAL A 1073 -8.66 2.50 49.27
N GLY A 1074 -9.59 3.31 48.74
CA GLY A 1074 -9.40 4.11 47.53
C GLY A 1074 -8.24 5.12 47.61
N PRO A 1075 -7.87 5.77 46.50
CA PRO A 1075 -8.70 5.97 45.30
C PRO A 1075 -8.76 4.75 44.37
N TYR A 1076 -9.91 4.55 43.72
CA TYR A 1076 -10.16 3.45 42.79
C TYR A 1076 -10.18 3.91 41.33
N LEU A 1077 -9.47 3.19 40.46
CA LEU A 1077 -9.38 3.46 39.04
C LEU A 1077 -10.01 2.30 38.27
N LEU A 1078 -11.20 2.53 37.71
CA LEU A 1078 -12.02 1.47 37.11
C LEU A 1078 -12.18 1.70 35.61
N VAL A 1079 -12.00 0.63 34.82
CA VAL A 1079 -12.11 0.65 33.35
C VAL A 1079 -12.90 -0.57 32.88
N GLY A 1080 -13.90 -0.38 32.02
CA GLY A 1080 -14.68 -1.49 31.46
C GLY A 1080 -15.10 -1.20 30.02
N ALA A 1081 -15.02 -2.20 29.15
CA ALA A 1081 -15.42 -2.11 27.75
C ALA A 1081 -16.68 -2.92 27.48
N SER A 1082 -17.49 -2.45 26.53
CA SER A 1082 -18.76 -3.09 26.17
C SER A 1082 -19.58 -3.32 27.46
N PHE A 1083 -20.12 -4.52 27.68
CA PHE A 1083 -20.78 -4.93 28.92
C PHE A 1083 -20.05 -4.51 30.22
N GLY A 1084 -18.72 -4.63 30.26
CA GLY A 1084 -17.93 -4.35 31.47
C GLY A 1084 -18.04 -2.92 31.97
N GLY A 1085 -18.36 -1.96 31.08
CA GLY A 1085 -18.59 -0.58 31.47
C GLY A 1085 -19.81 -0.40 32.38
N ALA A 1086 -20.87 -1.20 32.20
CA ALA A 1086 -22.06 -1.15 33.06
C ALA A 1086 -21.77 -1.67 34.47
N VAL A 1087 -20.91 -2.69 34.58
CA VAL A 1087 -20.46 -3.21 35.87
C VAL A 1087 -19.54 -2.21 36.58
N VAL A 1088 -18.61 -1.59 35.84
CA VAL A 1088 -17.75 -0.51 36.38
C VAL A 1088 -18.56 0.68 36.86
N TYR A 1089 -19.60 1.08 36.13
CA TYR A 1089 -20.54 2.11 36.56
C TYR A 1089 -21.15 1.79 37.93
N GLU A 1090 -21.68 0.56 38.10
CA GLU A 1090 -22.32 0.16 39.37
C GLU A 1090 -21.32 0.05 40.52
N MET A 1091 -20.12 -0.46 40.25
CA MET A 1091 -19.01 -0.50 41.21
C MET A 1091 -18.61 0.91 41.67
N ALA A 1092 -18.43 1.85 40.73
CA ALA A 1092 -18.06 3.24 41.02
C ALA A 1092 -19.12 3.95 41.85
N ARG A 1093 -20.40 3.73 41.53
CA ARG A 1093 -21.54 4.31 42.25
C ARG A 1093 -21.57 3.85 43.71
N ARG A 1094 -21.41 2.55 43.96
CA ARG A 1094 -21.40 1.98 45.32
C ARG A 1094 -20.20 2.44 46.13
N LEU A 1095 -19.00 2.44 45.54
CA LEU A 1095 -17.78 2.93 46.19
C LEU A 1095 -17.89 4.41 46.57
N THR A 1096 -18.48 5.23 45.70
CA THR A 1096 -18.69 6.66 45.97
C THR A 1096 -19.73 6.86 47.09
N ALA A 1097 -20.82 6.08 47.10
CA ALA A 1097 -21.82 6.12 48.18
C ALA A 1097 -21.24 5.71 49.54
N GLU A 1098 -20.22 4.86 49.56
CA GLU A 1098 -19.45 4.48 50.75
C GLU A 1098 -18.37 5.51 51.15
N GLY A 1099 -18.23 6.60 50.39
CA GLY A 1099 -17.29 7.69 50.67
C GLY A 1099 -15.87 7.48 50.12
N HIS A 1100 -15.65 6.50 49.25
CA HIS A 1100 -14.37 6.32 48.57
C HIS A 1100 -14.24 7.23 47.34
N ALA A 1101 -13.01 7.71 47.08
CA ALA A 1101 -12.71 8.45 45.86
C ALA A 1101 -12.61 7.50 44.65
N VAL A 1102 -13.33 7.80 43.57
CA VAL A 1102 -13.24 7.08 42.29
C VAL A 1102 -12.84 8.07 41.18
N PRO A 1103 -11.55 8.47 41.11
CA PRO A 1103 -11.11 9.49 40.16
C PRO A 1103 -11.20 9.06 38.69
N LEU A 1104 -11.26 7.74 38.42
CA LEU A 1104 -11.47 7.22 37.07
C LEU A 1104 -12.59 6.16 37.08
N CYS A 1105 -13.64 6.43 36.33
CA CYS A 1105 -14.69 5.49 35.96
C CYS A 1105 -14.84 5.55 34.43
N ALA A 1106 -14.08 4.71 33.73
CA ALA A 1106 -14.00 4.72 32.27
C ALA A 1106 -14.86 3.62 31.63
N MET A 1107 -15.69 4.02 30.69
CA MET A 1107 -16.60 3.17 29.92
C MET A 1107 -16.18 3.20 28.46
N LEU A 1108 -15.79 2.06 27.91
CA LEU A 1108 -15.29 1.96 26.53
C LEU A 1108 -16.39 1.36 25.67
N ASP A 1109 -16.96 2.17 24.77
CA ASP A 1109 -17.99 1.81 23.81
C ASP A 1109 -19.12 0.94 24.41
N THR A 1110 -19.63 1.39 25.56
CA THR A 1110 -20.53 0.63 26.43
C THR A 1110 -22.01 0.89 26.06
N PRO A 1111 -22.76 -0.12 25.57
CA PRO A 1111 -24.19 0.02 25.34
C PRO A 1111 -24.95 0.22 26.66
N GLY A 1112 -26.04 0.99 26.63
CA GLY A 1112 -26.89 1.23 27.78
C GLY A 1112 -27.88 0.10 28.06
N PRO A 1113 -28.51 0.13 29.24
CA PRO A 1113 -29.50 -0.86 29.62
C PRO A 1113 -30.85 -0.63 28.92
N GLY A 1114 -31.42 -1.70 28.34
CA GLY A 1114 -32.79 -1.72 27.80
C GLY A 1114 -32.93 -1.64 26.27
N ASP A 1115 -31.90 -1.26 25.52
CA ASP A 1115 -31.94 -1.13 24.04
C ASP A 1115 -31.46 -2.38 23.28
N ILE A 1116 -31.16 -3.49 23.97
CA ILE A 1116 -30.75 -4.76 23.35
C ILE A 1116 -32.00 -5.58 22.99
N ALA A 1117 -32.29 -5.70 21.69
CA ALA A 1117 -33.46 -6.43 21.20
C ALA A 1117 -33.39 -7.94 21.53
N ARG A 1118 -34.54 -8.58 21.78
CA ARG A 1118 -34.64 -10.03 22.07
C ARG A 1118 -33.98 -10.92 20.99
N ALA A 1119 -33.90 -10.42 19.75
CA ALA A 1119 -33.22 -11.08 18.62
C ALA A 1119 -31.69 -10.92 18.62
N GLN A 1120 -31.13 -9.88 19.25
CA GLN A 1120 -29.67 -9.71 19.40
C GLN A 1120 -29.10 -10.61 20.50
N VAL A 1121 -29.87 -10.94 21.55
CA VAL A 1121 -29.41 -11.86 22.62
C VAL A 1121 -29.37 -13.32 22.14
N GLY A 1122 -30.21 -13.69 21.16
CA GLY A 1122 -30.30 -15.06 20.64
C GLY A 1122 -29.82 -15.25 19.19
N GLY A 1123 -29.21 -14.24 18.57
CA GLY A 1123 -29.00 -14.20 17.12
C GLY A 1123 -27.69 -13.58 16.63
N VAL A 1124 -26.71 -13.31 17.50
CA VAL A 1124 -25.35 -13.01 17.01
C VAL A 1124 -24.72 -14.33 16.59
N GLY A 1125 -24.74 -14.58 15.28
CA GLY A 1125 -23.87 -15.57 14.66
C GLY A 1125 -22.42 -15.14 14.82
N PHE A 1126 -21.83 -15.35 16.00
CA PHE A 1126 -20.41 -15.64 16.06
C PHE A 1126 -20.23 -16.88 15.21
N ALA A 1127 -19.49 -16.76 14.11
CA ALA A 1127 -19.14 -17.87 13.23
C ALA A 1127 -18.46 -18.98 14.06
N GLN A 1128 -19.28 -19.89 14.58
CA GLN A 1128 -18.86 -21.01 15.39
C GLN A 1128 -18.41 -22.10 14.45
N GLU A 1129 -17.10 -22.17 14.22
CA GLU A 1129 -16.39 -23.45 14.05
C GLU A 1129 -14.86 -23.36 14.20
N GLN A 1130 -14.24 -22.17 14.37
CA GLN A 1130 -12.77 -22.08 14.27
C GLN A 1130 -11.98 -21.45 15.45
N VAL A 1131 -12.62 -21.01 16.55
CA VAL A 1131 -11.88 -20.27 17.62
C VAL A 1131 -11.52 -21.12 18.84
N PHE A 1132 -12.30 -22.16 19.16
CA PHE A 1132 -12.07 -23.00 20.34
C PHE A 1132 -11.81 -24.45 19.94
N ALA A 1133 -10.70 -25.02 20.42
CA ALA A 1133 -10.36 -26.43 20.19
C ALA A 1133 -11.17 -27.40 21.05
N ASP A 1134 -11.76 -26.92 22.16
CA ASP A 1134 -12.59 -27.68 23.09
C ASP A 1134 -14.08 -27.24 23.01
N PRO A 1135 -15.00 -28.14 22.58
CA PRO A 1135 -16.44 -27.87 22.56
C PRO A 1135 -17.04 -27.53 23.93
N GLU A 1136 -16.45 -27.96 25.04
CA GLU A 1136 -16.94 -27.65 26.38
C GLU A 1136 -16.56 -26.23 26.85
N GLU A 1137 -15.37 -25.76 26.47
CA GLU A 1137 -14.95 -24.37 26.63
C GLU A 1137 -15.84 -23.42 25.81
N GLN A 1138 -16.14 -23.79 24.55
CA GLN A 1138 -17.07 -23.06 23.71
C GLN A 1138 -18.47 -22.94 24.34
N ARG A 1139 -19.01 -24.03 24.90
CA ARG A 1139 -20.32 -24.01 25.59
C ARG A 1139 -20.33 -23.11 26.82
N ARG A 1140 -19.24 -23.07 27.60
CA ARG A 1140 -19.11 -22.19 28.76
C ARG A 1140 -19.04 -20.73 28.35
N TYR A 1141 -18.26 -20.41 27.33
CA TYR A 1141 -18.15 -19.06 26.79
C TYR A 1141 -19.50 -18.51 26.32
N VAL A 1142 -20.25 -19.29 25.54
CA VAL A 1142 -21.60 -18.90 25.07
C VAL A 1142 -22.55 -18.65 26.24
N ARG A 1143 -22.55 -19.54 27.23
CA ARG A 1143 -23.40 -19.39 28.42
C ARG A 1143 -23.08 -18.10 29.21
N VAL A 1144 -21.80 -17.78 29.38
CA VAL A 1144 -21.35 -16.55 30.03
C VAL A 1144 -21.76 -15.32 29.24
N TRP A 1145 -21.60 -15.36 27.92
CA TRP A 1145 -22.00 -14.28 27.03
C TRP A 1145 -23.51 -14.01 27.10
N GLU A 1146 -24.34 -15.06 27.00
CA GLU A 1146 -25.80 -14.95 27.11
C GLU A 1146 -26.24 -14.38 28.48
N ALA A 1147 -25.59 -14.81 29.57
CA ALA A 1147 -25.87 -14.33 30.90
C ALA A 1147 -25.49 -12.85 31.08
N ASN A 1148 -24.33 -12.42 30.59
CA ASN A 1148 -23.89 -11.03 30.64
C ASN A 1148 -24.80 -10.10 29.81
N MET A 1149 -25.16 -10.52 28.59
CA MET A 1149 -26.07 -9.74 27.74
C MET A 1149 -27.48 -9.65 28.33
N THR A 1150 -27.95 -10.73 28.97
CA THR A 1150 -29.21 -10.73 29.73
C THR A 1150 -29.14 -9.81 30.94
N ALA A 1151 -28.04 -9.86 31.70
CA ALA A 1151 -27.81 -8.99 32.85
C ALA A 1151 -27.81 -7.51 32.46
N LEU A 1152 -27.22 -7.15 31.31
CA LEU A 1152 -27.22 -5.77 30.82
C LEU A 1152 -28.62 -5.29 30.42
N ARG A 1153 -29.36 -6.14 29.70
CA ARG A 1153 -30.74 -5.83 29.29
C ARG A 1153 -31.64 -5.59 30.50
N ASP A 1154 -31.50 -6.41 31.53
CA ASP A 1154 -32.37 -6.40 32.71
C ASP A 1154 -31.85 -5.44 33.81
N TYR A 1155 -30.72 -4.76 33.58
CA TYR A 1155 -30.11 -3.85 34.56
C TYR A 1155 -30.91 -2.56 34.70
N ALA A 1156 -31.55 -2.37 35.85
CA ALA A 1156 -32.24 -1.13 36.18
C ALA A 1156 -31.25 -0.06 36.67
N MET A 1157 -30.72 0.75 35.75
CA MET A 1157 -29.67 1.75 36.01
C MET A 1157 -30.04 2.71 37.17
N PRO A 1158 -29.44 2.57 38.36
CA PRO A 1158 -29.66 3.48 39.47
C PRO A 1158 -28.90 4.79 39.26
N ARG A 1159 -29.41 5.93 39.73
CA ARG A 1159 -28.71 7.22 39.59
C ARG A 1159 -27.36 7.27 40.32
N PHE A 1160 -26.34 7.80 39.66
CA PHE A 1160 -25.01 8.07 40.20
C PHE A 1160 -24.79 9.57 40.41
N GLU A 1161 -25.46 10.11 41.43
CA GLU A 1161 -25.41 11.54 41.77
C GLU A 1161 -24.00 11.97 42.23
N GLY A 1162 -23.45 12.98 41.56
CA GLY A 1162 -22.11 13.52 41.87
C GLY A 1162 -20.92 12.73 41.29
N GLY A 1163 -21.17 11.63 40.57
CA GLY A 1163 -20.14 10.88 39.84
C GLY A 1163 -19.72 11.54 38.52
N THR A 1164 -18.55 11.18 38.00
CA THR A 1164 -18.11 11.54 36.64
C THR A 1164 -17.83 10.26 35.85
N LEU A 1165 -18.43 10.14 34.67
CA LEU A 1165 -18.22 9.01 33.74
C LEU A 1165 -17.37 9.47 32.56
N GLN A 1166 -16.28 8.75 32.31
CA GLN A 1166 -15.39 8.98 31.18
C GLN A 1166 -15.73 7.96 30.08
N PHE A 1167 -16.50 8.38 29.10
CA PHE A 1167 -17.00 7.53 28.03
C PHE A 1167 -16.12 7.66 26.79
N PHE A 1168 -15.54 6.55 26.34
CA PHE A 1168 -14.73 6.49 25.13
C PHE A 1168 -15.50 5.76 24.04
N ARG A 1169 -16.03 6.50 23.08
CA ARG A 1169 -16.80 5.98 21.94
C ARG A 1169 -15.86 5.60 20.80
N ALA A 1170 -16.09 4.45 20.16
CA ALA A 1170 -15.34 4.08 18.96
C ALA A 1170 -15.66 5.01 17.78
N ALA A 1171 -14.67 5.33 16.95
CA ALA A 1171 -14.85 6.21 15.78
C ALA A 1171 -15.63 5.54 14.65
N THR A 1172 -15.48 4.23 14.52
CA THR A 1172 -16.12 3.41 13.48
C THR A 1172 -17.24 2.57 14.11
N VAL A 1173 -18.44 2.65 13.54
CA VAL A 1173 -19.61 1.89 14.02
C VAL A 1173 -19.74 0.59 13.24
N ILE A 1174 -19.87 -0.54 13.93
CA ILE A 1174 -20.18 -1.84 13.32
C ILE A 1174 -21.69 -2.01 13.12
N GLU A 1175 -22.08 -2.75 12.08
CA GLU A 1175 -23.46 -2.83 11.54
C GLU A 1175 -24.55 -3.20 12.57
N HIS A 1176 -24.18 -3.79 13.71
CA HIS A 1176 -25.11 -4.26 14.75
C HIS A 1176 -25.10 -3.45 16.05
N MET A 1177 -24.35 -2.35 16.12
CA MET A 1177 -24.27 -1.45 17.29
C MET A 1177 -24.94 -0.10 17.01
N PRO A 1178 -25.64 0.51 17.98
CA PRO A 1178 -26.14 1.88 17.87
C PRO A 1178 -25.01 2.89 17.63
N LYS A 1179 -25.23 3.91 16.80
CA LYS A 1179 -24.22 4.94 16.47
C LYS A 1179 -23.81 5.85 17.65
N HIS A 1180 -24.62 5.88 18.71
CA HIS A 1180 -24.47 6.79 19.85
C HIS A 1180 -24.84 6.12 21.18
N VAL A 1181 -24.16 5.02 21.52
CA VAL A 1181 -24.39 4.26 22.76
C VAL A 1181 -24.21 5.10 24.04
N GLU A 1182 -23.41 6.17 23.99
CA GLU A 1182 -23.20 7.10 25.10
C GLU A 1182 -24.48 7.85 25.50
N LEU A 1183 -25.43 8.04 24.57
CA LEU A 1183 -26.66 8.80 24.84
C LEU A 1183 -27.58 8.06 25.81
N GLU A 1184 -27.50 6.73 25.83
CA GLU A 1184 -28.28 5.88 26.74
C GLU A 1184 -27.84 6.04 28.21
N TRP A 1185 -26.67 6.64 28.44
CA TRP A 1185 -26.13 6.93 29.78
C TRP A 1185 -26.44 8.35 30.26
N LEU A 1186 -27.14 9.18 29.48
CA LEU A 1186 -27.49 10.55 29.87
C LEU A 1186 -28.36 10.62 31.13
N ASP A 1187 -29.24 9.63 31.32
CA ASP A 1187 -30.15 9.58 32.47
C ASP A 1187 -29.51 9.01 33.75
N SER A 1188 -28.22 8.63 33.68
CA SER A 1188 -27.46 8.07 34.80
C SER A 1188 -27.28 9.01 35.98
N GLY A 1189 -27.54 10.32 35.82
CA GLY A 1189 -27.35 11.33 36.86
C GLY A 1189 -25.90 11.73 37.17
N ALA A 1190 -24.93 11.10 36.48
CA ALA A 1190 -23.51 11.45 36.56
C ALA A 1190 -23.13 12.48 35.49
N VAL A 1191 -21.99 13.16 35.68
CA VAL A 1191 -21.39 14.01 34.65
C VAL A 1191 -20.75 13.12 33.59
N LEU A 1192 -21.39 13.00 32.43
CA LEU A 1192 -20.88 12.23 31.30
C LEU A 1192 -19.90 13.08 30.46
N ARG A 1193 -18.66 12.60 30.31
CA ARG A 1193 -17.64 13.16 29.43
C ARG A 1193 -17.35 12.17 28.31
N VAL A 1194 -17.56 12.59 27.07
CA VAL A 1194 -17.46 11.70 25.91
C VAL A 1194 -16.23 12.08 25.09
N GLU A 1195 -15.38 11.10 24.80
CA GLU A 1195 -14.28 11.20 23.86
C GLU A 1195 -14.45 10.16 22.75
N THR A 1196 -14.15 10.54 21.51
CA THR A 1196 -14.09 9.58 20.39
C THR A 1196 -12.66 9.08 20.21
N VAL A 1197 -12.49 7.77 20.05
CA VAL A 1197 -11.18 7.12 19.84
C VAL A 1197 -11.15 6.30 18.55
N PRO A 1198 -10.00 6.20 17.86
CA PRO A 1198 -9.85 5.42 16.64
C PRO A 1198 -10.20 3.94 16.82
N GLY A 1199 -10.61 3.29 15.73
CA GLY A 1199 -11.06 1.91 15.72
C GLY A 1199 -12.58 1.76 15.86
N ASP A 1200 -13.00 0.50 15.88
CA ASP A 1200 -14.38 0.05 16.11
C ASP A 1200 -14.52 -0.62 17.48
N HIS A 1201 -15.73 -1.11 17.81
CA HIS A 1201 -16.05 -1.79 19.07
C HIS A 1201 -15.07 -2.90 19.46
N GLN A 1202 -14.45 -3.58 18.48
CA GLN A 1202 -13.50 -4.66 18.69
C GLN A 1202 -12.04 -4.17 18.58
N SER A 1203 -11.74 -3.36 17.56
CA SER A 1203 -10.36 -2.95 17.24
C SER A 1203 -9.83 -1.79 18.09
N MET A 1204 -10.68 -1.07 18.85
CA MET A 1204 -10.25 0.02 19.75
C MET A 1204 -9.36 -0.44 20.91
N LEU A 1205 -9.31 -1.74 21.20
CA LEU A 1205 -8.52 -2.33 22.29
C LEU A 1205 -7.23 -3.03 21.82
N THR A 1206 -6.92 -3.00 20.51
CA THR A 1206 -5.79 -3.74 19.92
C THR A 1206 -4.89 -2.86 19.07
N GLY A 1207 -3.60 -3.20 18.97
CA GLY A 1207 -2.64 -2.53 18.08
C GLY A 1207 -2.46 -1.04 18.40
N GLU A 1208 -2.26 -0.22 17.36
CA GLU A 1208 -2.02 1.23 17.47
C GLU A 1208 -3.20 1.99 18.09
N ASN A 1209 -4.44 1.50 17.94
CA ASN A 1209 -5.63 2.11 18.54
C ASN A 1209 -5.59 2.03 20.08
N ALA A 1210 -5.05 0.93 20.63
CA ALA A 1210 -4.91 0.75 22.07
C ALA A 1210 -3.90 1.73 22.68
N GLU A 1211 -2.84 2.10 21.93
CA GLU A 1211 -1.86 3.10 22.36
C GLU A 1211 -2.49 4.50 22.47
N GLY A 1212 -3.28 4.88 21.46
CA GLY A 1212 -4.02 6.15 21.45
C GLY A 1212 -5.07 6.24 22.56
N LEU A 1213 -5.84 5.17 22.78
CA LEU A 1213 -6.79 5.08 23.89
C LEU A 1213 -6.08 5.09 25.25
N GLY A 1214 -4.96 4.36 25.36
CA GLY A 1214 -4.13 4.29 26.57
C GLY A 1214 -3.57 5.66 26.97
N ALA A 1215 -3.08 6.44 26.01
CA ALA A 1215 -2.58 7.79 26.26
C ALA A 1215 -3.68 8.74 26.80
N LYS A 1216 -4.91 8.63 26.30
CA LYS A 1216 -6.05 9.41 26.79
C LYS A 1216 -6.44 9.02 28.21
N LEU A 1217 -6.53 7.72 28.50
CA LEU A 1217 -6.78 7.21 29.84
C LEU A 1217 -5.66 7.57 30.82
N ALA A 1218 -4.40 7.58 30.37
CA ALA A 1218 -3.24 8.00 31.16
C ALA A 1218 -3.36 9.47 31.61
N ALA A 1219 -3.87 10.35 30.74
CA ALA A 1219 -4.07 11.77 31.05
C ALA A 1219 -5.15 12.02 32.12
N LEU A 1220 -5.99 11.03 32.41
CA LEU A 1220 -7.03 11.09 33.45
C LEU A 1220 -6.57 10.52 34.80
N LEU A 1221 -5.36 9.98 34.88
CA LEU A 1221 -4.83 9.41 36.11
C LEU A 1221 -4.38 10.50 37.10
N PRO A 1222 -4.58 10.29 38.42
CA PRO A 1222 -4.14 11.20 39.46
C PRO A 1222 -2.64 11.15 39.73
#